data_AF-A0A175VNP2-F1
#
_entry.id   AF-A0A175VNP2-F1
#
_cell.length_a   1.000
_cell.length_b   1.000
_cell.length_c   1.000
_cell.angle_alpha   90.00
_cell.angle_beta   90.00
_cell.angle_gamma   90.00
#
_symmetry.space_group_name_H-M   'P 1'
#
loop_
_entity.id
_entity.type
_entity.pdbx_description
1 polymer ?
#
loop_
_entity_poly.entity_id
_entity_poly.type
_entity_poly.pdbx_seq_one_letter_code
_entity_poly.pdbx_strand_id
1 'polypeptide(L)'
;MLIQEAVGQYHEKYGFGSMSCTVYDTAWVSMVAKIIQEGNDEPRKEWLFPESLLYLIKTQSEDGSWDSAGCATPVDSILNTAASLLALKRHLDEPLQLHDMCIQHKLKSRVDSAAHALQARLQDWDVAGTNSVGFEIIVPSTLELLKDEGLVFDFPGKKHLMAIRAAKISRVRPEHLYAKQCTTAVHSLEAFVGKIDFDRVSHHCSNGAMMGSPSSTAAYLIYASQWADDAEAYLRHLVRGLGNRGGGVPSAYPSTYFEYTWILSTLLRAGFTPRDLACPALDRMRDILANAFSEEGGTIGFAPQVGGDVDDTAKGVMCLAILLQGGEQKREKLADTMIEHFETESHFKTYASERDPSFNANCNVLLALLNQQDVPRYAPQIVKAARFVSDYWWNTHGHTRDSGYMLLAQALTDLLTAVDGGLIRLDDDHLLSRTSITLFQCRLRVMLTQSSNGSWNDTHEQTSYGIAVLSEALRLSYFRDLHGQLNKAIDAAVRFLETVDSASCDYIWMEKVTYSSPFLSHGYKLAALKSSMQPTSGNHTVGSAMKPIQKHVGLFRQMPLFSSVPEWQLQASSIESSLFLPLLRAQRLDIFPRHDMEEDKYFDMIPFIWSACNNYSQNFTSTTYLYEMMVISFLNFQADEHMEAVAGKYFKHDTDALRRLIDYICLGESHRGSAADIDFPAEVHKPLRRFVLALLQHPGVTNASVWDQERLRYELWAYLQAHVSQTEDSARLQRSEKYNPARPGDTFSHWVRTTSADHTSGPYAFAFVGCLLSSGYGYKLGGLKCGESFPTASQKYLADCWCRHLAIMCRMYNFGSEE
;
A
#
# COMPACT_ATOMS: atom_id res chain seq x y z
N MET A 1 -7.01 33.57 2.84
CA MET A 1 -8.40 33.11 3.05
C MET A 1 -8.44 31.77 3.79
N LEU A 2 -8.03 30.63 3.19
CA LEU A 2 -8.07 29.31 3.85
C LEU A 2 -7.56 29.30 5.31
N ILE A 3 -6.33 29.79 5.56
CA ILE A 3 -5.75 29.86 6.92
C ILE A 3 -6.59 30.74 7.86
N GLN A 4 -7.13 31.85 7.36
CA GLN A 4 -7.96 32.76 8.16
C GLN A 4 -9.31 32.13 8.52
N GLU A 5 -9.91 31.38 7.59
CA GLU A 5 -11.16 30.66 7.82
C GLU A 5 -10.99 29.52 8.83
N ALA A 6 -9.90 28.75 8.72
CA ALA A 6 -9.59 27.67 9.65
C ALA A 6 -9.40 28.20 11.08
N VAL A 7 -8.58 29.25 11.24
CA VAL A 7 -8.39 29.92 12.55
C VAL A 7 -9.66 30.60 13.03
N GLY A 8 -10.48 31.13 12.13
CA GLY A 8 -11.77 31.73 12.45
C GLY A 8 -12.79 30.76 13.05
N GLN A 9 -12.64 29.46 12.78
CA GLN A 9 -13.47 28.38 13.35
C GLN A 9 -12.86 27.75 14.62
N TYR A 10 -11.71 28.23 15.09
CA TYR A 10 -11.09 27.73 16.31
C TYR A 10 -11.87 28.13 17.56
N HIS A 11 -12.23 27.15 18.38
CA HIS A 11 -12.86 27.35 19.68
C HIS A 11 -11.82 27.21 20.81
N GLU A 12 -11.73 28.19 21.73
CA GLU A 12 -10.69 28.19 22.78
C GLU A 12 -10.70 26.92 23.67
N LYS A 13 -11.89 26.44 24.05
CA LYS A 13 -12.03 25.19 24.82
C LYS A 13 -11.91 23.91 23.99
N TYR A 14 -12.62 23.83 22.85
CA TYR A 14 -12.82 22.58 22.13
C TYR A 14 -11.93 22.43 20.90
N GLY A 15 -11.13 23.44 20.53
CA GLY A 15 -10.22 23.40 19.39
C GLY A 15 -10.91 23.68 18.05
N PHE A 16 -10.28 23.18 16.99
CA PHE A 16 -10.76 23.26 15.61
C PHE A 16 -10.94 21.85 15.03
N GLY A 17 -11.87 21.70 14.09
CA GLY A 17 -11.98 20.53 13.26
C GLY A 17 -13.03 20.70 12.18
N SER A 18 -12.74 20.22 10.97
CA SER A 18 -13.61 20.36 9.81
C SER A 18 -14.08 19.04 9.20
N MET A 19 -13.64 17.91 9.77
CA MET A 19 -14.03 16.55 9.34
C MET A 19 -15.55 16.43 9.06
N SER A 20 -15.91 15.71 8.00
CA SER A 20 -17.29 15.40 7.66
C SER A 20 -17.95 14.59 8.76
N CYS A 21 -19.29 14.64 8.85
CA CYS A 21 -20.02 13.75 9.75
C CYS A 21 -19.90 12.30 9.29
N THR A 22 -19.88 11.38 10.25
CA THR A 22 -19.88 9.95 10.03
C THR A 22 -21.18 9.35 10.58
N VAL A 23 -21.79 8.45 9.81
CA VAL A 23 -23.01 7.75 10.22
C VAL A 23 -22.71 6.88 11.45
N TYR A 24 -21.59 6.16 11.42
CA TYR A 24 -21.14 5.30 12.52
C TYR A 24 -21.12 6.03 13.88
N ASP A 25 -20.43 7.16 14.00
CA ASP A 25 -20.34 7.89 15.26
C ASP A 25 -21.67 8.53 15.65
N THR A 26 -22.41 9.03 14.66
CA THR A 26 -23.76 9.58 14.88
C THR A 26 -24.71 8.52 15.45
N ALA A 27 -24.57 7.25 15.03
CA ALA A 27 -25.37 6.16 15.57
C ALA A 27 -25.08 5.90 17.04
N TRP A 28 -23.81 5.88 17.44
CA TRP A 28 -23.43 5.77 18.84
C TRP A 28 -23.94 6.93 19.69
N VAL A 29 -23.80 8.17 19.20
CA VAL A 29 -24.32 9.37 19.89
C VAL A 29 -25.84 9.30 20.04
N SER A 30 -26.57 8.81 19.05
CA SER A 30 -28.04 8.67 19.15
C SER A 30 -28.49 7.74 20.28
N MET A 31 -27.66 6.78 20.68
CA MET A 31 -27.97 5.80 21.73
C MET A 31 -27.67 6.29 23.15
N VAL A 32 -27.28 7.55 23.35
CA VAL A 32 -27.05 8.10 24.69
C VAL A 32 -28.41 8.44 25.32
N ALA A 33 -28.77 7.76 26.40
CA ALA A 33 -29.96 8.06 27.19
C ALA A 33 -29.56 8.57 28.59
N LYS A 34 -30.25 9.60 29.08
CA LYS A 34 -30.01 10.20 30.40
C LYS A 34 -31.25 10.03 31.29
N ILE A 35 -31.04 9.70 32.56
CA ILE A 35 -32.08 9.79 33.59
C ILE A 35 -32.07 11.23 34.11
N ILE A 36 -33.18 11.93 33.92
CA ILE A 36 -33.39 13.32 34.30
C ILE A 36 -34.28 13.35 35.54
N GLN A 37 -33.83 14.04 36.58
CA GLN A 37 -34.60 14.31 37.79
C GLN A 37 -34.92 15.80 37.86
N GLU A 38 -36.19 16.15 37.66
CA GLU A 38 -36.68 17.53 37.77
C GLU A 38 -37.46 17.71 39.09
N GLY A 39 -36.85 18.41 40.05
CA GLY A 39 -37.50 18.68 41.33
C GLY A 39 -37.86 17.39 42.10
N ASN A 40 -39.15 17.26 42.45
CA ASN A 40 -39.70 16.11 43.18
C ASN A 40 -40.41 15.10 42.27
N ASP A 41 -40.36 15.27 40.95
CA ASP A 41 -41.00 14.34 40.02
C ASP A 41 -40.22 13.02 39.91
N GLU A 42 -40.90 11.96 39.46
CA GLU A 42 -40.25 10.67 39.21
C GLU A 42 -39.15 10.82 38.13
N PRO A 43 -37.97 10.18 38.31
CA PRO A 43 -36.90 10.26 37.33
C PRO A 43 -37.37 9.76 35.96
N ARG A 44 -37.21 10.58 34.92
CA ARG A 44 -37.57 10.23 33.55
C ARG A 44 -36.33 9.91 32.73
N LYS A 45 -36.37 8.83 31.95
CA LYS A 45 -35.29 8.48 31.03
C LYS A 45 -35.60 9.06 29.65
N GLU A 46 -34.65 9.77 29.05
CA GLU A 46 -34.80 10.38 27.73
C GLU A 46 -33.57 10.10 26.85
N TRP A 47 -33.78 9.90 25.55
CA TRP A 47 -32.71 9.96 24.55
C TRP A 47 -32.14 11.38 24.51
N LEU A 48 -30.84 11.53 24.69
CA LEU A 48 -30.21 12.85 24.87
C LEU A 48 -30.05 13.63 23.56
N PHE A 49 -29.97 12.92 22.43
CA PHE A 49 -29.69 13.44 21.10
C PHE A 49 -30.68 12.91 20.05
N PRO A 50 -31.99 13.23 20.16
CA PRO A 50 -32.99 12.82 19.16
C PRO A 50 -32.66 13.34 17.75
N GLU A 51 -31.93 14.45 17.64
CA GLU A 51 -31.45 14.98 16.35
C GLU A 51 -30.53 13.99 15.63
N SER A 52 -29.67 13.26 16.36
CA SER A 52 -28.80 12.23 15.79
C SER A 52 -29.59 11.03 15.27
N LEU A 53 -30.68 10.63 15.95
CA LEU A 53 -31.60 9.62 15.41
C LEU A 53 -32.27 10.09 14.13
N LEU A 54 -32.75 11.34 14.10
CA LEU A 54 -33.37 11.93 12.90
C LEU A 54 -32.37 11.99 11.73
N TYR A 55 -31.10 12.26 12.01
CA TYR A 55 -30.03 12.17 11.02
C TYR A 55 -29.94 10.76 10.42
N LEU A 56 -29.91 9.70 11.24
CA LEU A 56 -29.86 8.31 10.76
C LEU A 56 -31.07 7.97 9.88
N ILE A 57 -32.28 8.31 10.34
CA ILE A 57 -33.52 8.06 9.60
C ILE A 57 -33.51 8.77 8.24
N LYS A 58 -32.98 10.00 8.19
CA LYS A 58 -32.89 10.80 6.97
C LYS A 58 -31.85 10.25 5.99
N THR A 59 -30.78 9.65 6.48
CA THR A 59 -29.62 9.22 5.68
C THR A 59 -29.61 7.74 5.31
N GLN A 60 -30.60 6.96 5.77
CA GLN A 60 -30.77 5.57 5.33
C GLN A 60 -31.16 5.51 3.85
N SER A 61 -30.44 4.71 3.08
CA SER A 61 -30.68 4.44 1.66
C SER A 61 -31.95 3.61 1.43
N GLU A 62 -32.43 3.57 0.18
CA GLU A 62 -33.65 2.83 -0.20
C GLU A 62 -33.55 1.32 0.05
N ASP A 63 -32.36 0.74 -0.08
CA ASP A 63 -32.11 -0.68 0.20
C ASP A 63 -32.00 -0.99 1.70
N GLY A 64 -32.04 0.03 2.56
CA GLY A 64 -31.92 -0.07 4.01
C GLY A 64 -30.51 0.10 4.56
N SER A 65 -29.49 0.17 3.71
CA SER A 65 -28.10 0.42 4.10
C SER A 65 -27.83 1.89 4.45
N TRP A 66 -26.64 2.17 4.95
CA TRP A 66 -26.06 3.53 4.98
C TRP A 66 -24.87 3.64 4.02
N ASP A 67 -25.09 3.22 2.78
CA ASP A 67 -24.20 3.44 1.65
C ASP A 67 -24.33 4.91 1.21
N SER A 68 -23.74 5.82 1.98
CA SER A 68 -23.67 7.22 1.59
C SER A 68 -22.70 7.39 0.41
N ALA A 69 -22.76 8.52 -0.30
CA ALA A 69 -21.72 8.93 -1.25
C ALA A 69 -20.31 8.99 -0.62
N GLY A 70 -20.21 8.88 0.71
CA GLY A 70 -18.96 8.82 1.45
C GLY A 70 -18.49 7.45 1.91
N CYS A 71 -19.15 6.36 1.52
CA CYS A 71 -18.63 5.00 1.74
C CYS A 71 -17.62 4.66 0.63
N ALA A 72 -16.33 4.87 0.89
CA ALA A 72 -15.29 4.54 -0.10
C ALA A 72 -14.87 3.06 -0.04
N THR A 73 -15.23 2.33 1.02
CA THR A 73 -14.89 0.91 1.17
C THR A 73 -16.11 0.05 1.55
N PRO A 74 -16.11 -1.26 1.20
CA PRO A 74 -17.17 -2.18 1.62
C PRO A 74 -17.36 -2.27 3.15
N VAL A 75 -16.30 -2.07 3.93
CA VAL A 75 -16.40 -2.13 5.40
C VAL A 75 -17.06 -0.88 5.99
N ASP A 76 -17.00 0.29 5.32
CA ASP A 76 -17.73 1.49 5.76
C ASP A 76 -19.24 1.23 5.74
N SER A 77 -19.73 0.62 4.64
CA SER A 77 -21.12 0.19 4.51
C SER A 77 -21.55 -0.73 5.65
N ILE A 78 -20.71 -1.73 5.97
CA ILE A 78 -20.97 -2.70 7.04
C ILE A 78 -21.02 -2.01 8.41
N LEU A 79 -20.03 -1.17 8.74
CA LEU A 79 -19.95 -0.49 10.02
C LEU A 79 -21.08 0.53 10.20
N ASN A 80 -21.32 1.37 9.19
CA ASN A 80 -22.40 2.37 9.20
C ASN A 80 -23.76 1.68 9.35
N THR A 81 -23.99 0.59 8.60
CA THR A 81 -25.27 -0.14 8.65
C THR A 81 -25.43 -0.89 9.97
N ALA A 82 -24.39 -1.55 10.48
CA ALA A 82 -24.47 -2.30 11.74
C ALA A 82 -24.69 -1.40 12.96
N ALA A 83 -23.96 -0.28 13.06
CA ALA A 83 -24.13 0.67 14.16
C ALA A 83 -25.51 1.35 14.10
N SER A 84 -25.97 1.72 12.90
CA SER A 84 -27.28 2.33 12.72
C SER A 84 -28.41 1.34 12.98
N LEU A 85 -28.30 0.09 12.54
CA LEU A 85 -29.26 -0.98 12.85
C LEU A 85 -29.39 -1.18 14.36
N LEU A 86 -28.26 -1.22 15.09
CA LEU A 86 -28.24 -1.30 16.55
C LEU A 86 -28.97 -0.11 17.18
N ALA A 87 -28.68 1.10 16.71
CA ALA A 87 -29.33 2.31 17.19
C ALA A 87 -30.85 2.31 16.93
N LEU A 88 -31.29 2.00 15.70
CA LEU A 88 -32.72 1.94 15.37
C LEU A 88 -33.45 0.88 16.18
N LYS A 89 -32.82 -0.29 16.39
CA LYS A 89 -33.41 -1.38 17.17
C LYS A 89 -33.61 -0.99 18.63
N ARG A 90 -32.63 -0.34 19.26
CA ARG A 90 -32.75 0.16 20.65
C ARG A 90 -33.81 1.24 20.79
N HIS A 91 -33.93 2.16 19.84
CA HIS A 91 -35.02 3.15 19.84
C HIS A 91 -36.40 2.53 19.59
N LEU A 92 -36.47 1.43 18.84
CA LEU A 92 -37.72 0.69 18.62
C LEU A 92 -38.19 0.00 19.89
N ASP A 93 -37.26 -0.62 20.62
CA ASP A 93 -37.55 -1.36 21.84
C ASP A 93 -37.75 -0.43 23.06
N GLU A 94 -37.07 0.72 23.08
CA GLU A 94 -37.20 1.74 24.11
C GLU A 94 -37.47 3.14 23.51
N PRO A 95 -38.72 3.46 23.11
CA PRO A 95 -39.04 4.72 22.43
C PRO A 95 -38.82 5.98 23.27
N LEU A 96 -38.90 5.87 24.60
CA LEU A 96 -38.83 6.98 25.57
C LEU A 96 -39.73 8.15 25.13
N GLN A 97 -39.19 9.36 24.94
CA GLN A 97 -39.96 10.54 24.54
C GLN A 97 -40.58 10.47 23.13
N LEU A 98 -40.23 9.47 22.31
CA LEU A 98 -40.67 9.33 20.92
C LEU A 98 -42.02 8.57 20.83
N HIS A 99 -43.12 9.23 21.24
CA HIS A 99 -44.44 8.59 21.38
C HIS A 99 -45.31 8.56 20.11
N ASP A 100 -44.82 8.99 18.95
CA ASP A 100 -45.62 8.95 17.72
C ASP A 100 -45.69 7.51 17.15
N MET A 101 -46.88 6.91 17.15
CA MET A 101 -47.12 5.58 16.56
C MET A 101 -46.71 5.51 15.08
N CYS A 102 -46.81 6.62 14.34
CA CYS A 102 -46.36 6.70 12.95
C CYS A 102 -44.83 6.55 12.85
N ILE A 103 -44.08 7.08 13.82
CA ILE A 103 -42.62 6.93 13.89
C ILE A 103 -42.27 5.46 14.19
N GLN A 104 -42.97 4.80 15.12
CA GLN A 104 -42.69 3.40 15.48
C GLN A 104 -42.88 2.42 14.31
N HIS A 105 -43.98 2.53 13.57
CA HIS A 105 -44.21 1.66 12.41
C HIS A 105 -43.14 1.85 11.32
N LYS A 106 -42.78 3.11 11.05
CA LYS A 106 -41.69 3.45 10.13
C LYS A 106 -40.35 2.91 10.64
N LEU A 107 -40.08 3.01 11.93
CA LEU A 107 -38.84 2.53 12.54
C LEU A 107 -38.70 1.01 12.41
N LYS A 108 -39.77 0.24 12.66
CA LYS A 108 -39.77 -1.21 12.45
C LYS A 108 -39.42 -1.60 11.02
N SER A 109 -40.08 -0.98 10.04
CA SER A 109 -39.78 -1.25 8.62
C SER A 109 -38.33 -0.91 8.26
N ARG A 110 -37.75 0.11 8.89
CA ARG A 110 -36.35 0.52 8.67
C ARG A 110 -35.34 -0.40 9.35
N VAL A 111 -35.68 -0.96 10.51
CA VAL A 111 -34.89 -2.02 11.17
C VAL A 111 -34.86 -3.26 10.28
N ASP A 112 -36.02 -3.67 9.77
CA ASP A 112 -36.12 -4.84 8.89
C ASP A 112 -35.28 -4.62 7.62
N SER A 113 -35.40 -3.49 6.92
CA SER A 113 -34.59 -3.21 5.73
C SER A 113 -33.09 -3.15 6.02
N ALA A 114 -32.69 -2.50 7.12
CA ALA A 114 -31.29 -2.44 7.54
C ALA A 114 -30.69 -3.81 7.88
N ALA A 115 -31.46 -4.70 8.50
CA ALA A 115 -31.02 -6.07 8.75
C ALA A 115 -30.80 -6.86 7.44
N HIS A 116 -31.71 -6.73 6.46
CA HIS A 116 -31.53 -7.36 5.16
C HIS A 116 -30.30 -6.79 4.42
N ALA A 117 -30.12 -5.48 4.44
CA ALA A 117 -28.96 -4.81 3.83
C ALA A 117 -27.64 -5.25 4.46
N LEU A 118 -27.55 -5.26 5.80
CA LEU A 118 -26.36 -5.70 6.52
C LEU A 118 -26.02 -7.15 6.18
N GLN A 119 -27.01 -8.04 6.15
CA GLN A 119 -26.80 -9.43 5.78
C GLN A 119 -26.25 -9.56 4.36
N ALA A 120 -26.75 -8.78 3.39
CA ALA A 120 -26.23 -8.78 2.03
C ALA A 120 -24.77 -8.29 1.97
N ARG A 121 -24.45 -7.17 2.63
CA ARG A 121 -23.08 -6.60 2.64
C ARG A 121 -22.07 -7.53 3.31
N LEU A 122 -22.47 -8.23 4.37
CA LEU A 122 -21.63 -9.24 5.02
C LEU A 122 -21.38 -10.48 4.14
N GLN A 123 -22.32 -10.85 3.27
CA GLN A 123 -22.15 -12.00 2.36
C GLN A 123 -21.10 -11.72 1.28
N ASP A 124 -21.04 -10.48 0.78
CA ASP A 124 -20.12 -10.07 -0.27
C ASP A 124 -18.76 -9.56 0.25
N TRP A 125 -18.56 -9.57 1.58
CA TRP A 125 -17.40 -8.93 2.20
C TRP A 125 -16.10 -9.73 2.05
N ASP A 126 -15.12 -9.14 1.38
CA ASP A 126 -13.72 -9.58 1.43
C ASP A 126 -13.02 -9.10 2.73
N VAL A 127 -13.09 -9.96 3.75
CA VAL A 127 -12.43 -9.73 5.04
C VAL A 127 -10.90 -9.67 4.89
N ALA A 128 -10.31 -10.41 3.96
CA ALA A 128 -8.86 -10.51 3.82
C ALA A 128 -8.25 -9.22 3.23
N GLY A 129 -8.97 -8.55 2.34
CA GLY A 129 -8.57 -7.27 1.74
C GLY A 129 -8.84 -6.02 2.60
N THR A 130 -9.46 -6.17 3.78
CA THR A 130 -9.93 -5.01 4.57
C THR A 130 -8.82 -4.39 5.43
N ASN A 131 -8.70 -3.06 5.38
CA ASN A 131 -7.62 -2.28 6.01
C ASN A 131 -8.08 -1.06 6.85
N SER A 132 -9.37 -0.94 7.20
CA SER A 132 -9.87 0.16 8.05
C SER A 132 -9.39 0.02 9.50
N VAL A 133 -9.34 1.11 10.25
CA VAL A 133 -8.77 1.08 11.61
C VAL A 133 -9.70 0.34 12.56
N GLY A 134 -9.20 -0.70 13.22
CA GLY A 134 -9.90 -1.38 14.31
C GLY A 134 -11.08 -2.26 13.88
N PHE A 135 -11.32 -2.46 12.58
CA PHE A 135 -12.44 -3.26 12.07
C PHE A 135 -12.47 -4.68 12.67
N GLU A 136 -11.29 -5.24 12.97
CA GLU A 136 -11.13 -6.58 13.52
C GLU A 136 -11.61 -6.72 14.96
N ILE A 137 -11.83 -5.59 15.67
CA ILE A 137 -12.41 -5.56 17.01
C ILE A 137 -13.82 -4.97 16.95
N ILE A 138 -14.02 -3.90 16.17
CA ILE A 138 -15.29 -3.18 16.08
C ILE A 138 -16.39 -4.04 15.46
N VAL A 139 -16.18 -4.58 14.24
CA VAL A 139 -17.23 -5.36 13.55
C VAL A 139 -17.70 -6.55 14.41
N PRO A 140 -16.80 -7.40 14.96
CA PRO A 140 -17.22 -8.48 15.84
C PRO A 140 -18.00 -8.02 17.07
N SER A 141 -17.62 -6.89 17.66
CA SER A 141 -18.26 -6.38 18.87
C SER A 141 -19.65 -5.80 18.57
N THR A 142 -19.81 -5.09 17.45
CA THR A 142 -21.12 -4.61 16.99
C THR A 142 -22.05 -5.78 16.64
N LEU A 143 -21.52 -6.86 16.04
CA LEU A 143 -22.30 -8.08 15.78
C LEU A 143 -22.69 -8.83 17.06
N GLU A 144 -21.86 -8.79 18.11
CA GLU A 144 -22.21 -9.29 19.45
C GLU A 144 -23.38 -8.50 20.04
N LEU A 145 -23.33 -7.15 19.98
CA LEU A 145 -24.42 -6.29 20.46
C LEU A 145 -25.71 -6.52 19.68
N LEU A 146 -25.65 -6.64 18.35
CA LEU A 146 -26.82 -6.97 17.53
C LEU A 146 -27.42 -8.33 17.88
N LYS A 147 -26.59 -9.32 18.20
CA LYS A 147 -27.04 -10.64 18.65
C LYS A 147 -27.82 -10.54 19.97
N ASP A 148 -27.38 -9.69 20.90
CA ASP A 148 -28.08 -9.46 22.17
C ASP A 148 -29.45 -8.80 21.95
N GLU A 149 -29.61 -8.02 20.87
CA GLU A 149 -30.91 -7.48 20.41
C GLU A 149 -31.74 -8.47 19.56
N GLY A 150 -31.29 -9.74 19.45
CA GLY A 150 -31.97 -10.80 18.70
C GLY A 150 -31.64 -10.87 17.20
N LEU A 151 -30.66 -10.12 16.72
CA LEU A 151 -30.26 -10.05 15.30
C LEU A 151 -28.94 -10.81 15.08
N VAL A 152 -29.03 -12.01 14.51
CA VAL A 152 -27.88 -12.89 14.28
C VAL A 152 -27.50 -12.94 12.81
N PHE A 153 -26.24 -12.65 12.50
CA PHE A 153 -25.70 -12.66 11.14
C PHE A 153 -24.67 -13.78 10.96
N ASP A 154 -24.77 -14.51 9.85
CA ASP A 154 -23.79 -15.50 9.42
C ASP A 154 -23.34 -15.21 7.99
N PHE A 155 -22.05 -15.40 7.72
CA PHE A 155 -21.43 -15.04 6.45
C PHE A 155 -20.09 -15.76 6.24
N PRO A 156 -19.64 -15.97 4.99
CA PRO A 156 -18.44 -16.75 4.66
C PRO A 156 -17.17 -16.27 5.39
N GLY A 157 -16.97 -14.95 5.47
CA GLY A 157 -15.80 -14.32 6.08
C GLY A 157 -15.72 -14.38 7.61
N LYS A 158 -16.77 -14.85 8.30
CA LYS A 158 -16.90 -14.73 9.77
C LYS A 158 -15.80 -15.47 10.54
N LYS A 159 -15.45 -16.69 10.14
CA LYS A 159 -14.37 -17.46 10.78
C LYS A 159 -13.02 -16.75 10.65
N HIS A 160 -12.75 -16.16 9.48
CA HIS A 160 -11.53 -15.42 9.21
C HIS A 160 -11.46 -14.15 10.07
N LEU A 161 -12.54 -13.38 10.12
CA LEU A 161 -12.64 -12.19 10.98
C LEU A 161 -12.35 -12.53 12.46
N MET A 162 -12.93 -13.62 12.98
CA MET A 162 -12.69 -14.04 14.37
C MET A 162 -11.25 -14.47 14.63
N ALA A 163 -10.56 -15.06 13.64
CA ALA A 163 -9.14 -15.38 13.75
C ALA A 163 -8.27 -14.11 13.82
N ILE A 164 -8.55 -13.10 12.97
CA ILE A 164 -7.87 -11.79 13.01
C ILE A 164 -8.09 -11.12 14.37
N ARG A 165 -9.34 -11.13 14.86
CA ARG A 165 -9.70 -10.62 16.18
C ARG A 165 -8.91 -11.30 17.29
N ALA A 166 -8.87 -12.63 17.31
CA ALA A 166 -8.17 -13.40 18.34
C ALA A 166 -6.67 -13.05 18.37
N ALA A 167 -6.04 -12.92 17.19
CA ALA A 167 -4.66 -12.48 17.09
C ALA A 167 -4.45 -11.07 17.66
N LYS A 168 -5.36 -10.12 17.38
CA LYS A 168 -5.28 -8.74 17.89
C LYS A 168 -5.49 -8.65 19.40
N ILE A 169 -6.54 -9.29 19.93
CA ILE A 169 -6.87 -9.27 21.37
C ILE A 169 -5.78 -9.94 22.20
N SER A 170 -5.08 -10.96 21.65
CA SER A 170 -3.93 -11.56 22.35
C SER A 170 -2.81 -10.55 22.68
N ARG A 171 -2.71 -9.45 21.91
CA ARG A 171 -1.73 -8.37 22.09
C ARG A 171 -2.29 -7.21 22.92
N VAL A 172 -3.60 -6.92 22.79
CA VAL A 172 -4.30 -5.86 23.53
C VAL A 172 -5.19 -6.49 24.58
N ARG A 173 -4.63 -6.78 25.76
CA ARG A 173 -5.43 -7.18 26.91
C ARG A 173 -6.36 -6.03 27.32
N PRO A 174 -7.68 -6.22 27.44
CA PRO A 174 -8.62 -5.16 27.84
C PRO A 174 -8.22 -4.46 29.14
N GLU A 175 -7.54 -5.16 30.06
CA GLU A 175 -7.08 -4.60 31.34
C GLU A 175 -6.03 -3.50 31.18
N HIS A 176 -5.33 -3.42 30.05
CA HIS A 176 -4.40 -2.31 29.78
C HIS A 176 -5.12 -0.97 29.62
N LEU A 177 -6.42 -0.96 29.27
CA LEU A 177 -7.22 0.26 29.24
C LEU A 177 -7.35 0.91 30.62
N TYR A 178 -7.17 0.16 31.70
CA TYR A 178 -7.17 0.72 33.07
C TYR A 178 -5.85 1.39 33.46
N ALA A 179 -4.79 1.25 32.64
CA ALA A 179 -3.54 1.95 32.89
C ALA A 179 -3.68 3.45 32.59
N LYS A 180 -2.80 4.27 33.18
CA LYS A 180 -2.74 5.71 32.89
C LYS A 180 -2.24 6.01 31.47
N GLN A 181 -1.51 5.08 30.86
CA GLN A 181 -1.03 5.24 29.49
C GLN A 181 -2.22 5.18 28.54
N CYS A 182 -2.50 6.27 27.84
CA CYS A 182 -3.51 6.29 26.79
C CYS A 182 -3.01 5.42 25.62
N THR A 183 -3.90 4.58 25.08
CA THR A 183 -3.64 3.73 23.92
C THR A 183 -4.71 3.98 22.87
N THR A 184 -4.42 3.70 21.60
CA THR A 184 -5.39 3.88 20.50
C THR A 184 -6.69 3.11 20.67
N ALA A 185 -6.71 2.08 21.52
CA ALA A 185 -7.95 1.35 21.86
C ALA A 185 -8.97 2.23 22.62
N VAL A 186 -8.53 3.30 23.30
CA VAL A 186 -9.42 4.32 23.92
C VAL A 186 -10.20 5.08 22.86
N HIS A 187 -9.69 5.20 21.64
CA HIS A 187 -10.42 5.78 20.52
C HIS A 187 -11.61 4.92 20.08
N SER A 188 -11.67 3.63 20.47
CA SER A 188 -12.73 2.68 20.09
C SER A 188 -13.31 1.92 21.28
N LEU A 189 -13.58 2.59 22.41
CA LEU A 189 -14.09 1.94 23.64
C LEU A 189 -15.41 1.19 23.42
N GLU A 190 -16.20 1.59 22.43
CA GLU A 190 -17.44 0.92 22.07
C GLU A 190 -17.24 -0.55 21.65
N ALA A 191 -16.03 -0.91 21.20
CA ALA A 191 -15.68 -2.29 20.88
C ALA A 191 -15.42 -3.15 22.15
N PHE A 192 -15.34 -2.53 23.32
CA PHE A 192 -15.08 -3.17 24.61
C PHE A 192 -16.31 -3.24 25.52
N VAL A 193 -17.49 -2.91 25.01
CA VAL A 193 -18.76 -3.10 25.73
C VAL A 193 -18.90 -4.54 26.19
N GLY A 194 -19.23 -4.72 27.47
CA GLY A 194 -19.34 -6.03 28.13
C GLY A 194 -17.99 -6.71 28.44
N LYS A 195 -16.86 -6.07 28.14
CA LYS A 195 -15.50 -6.64 28.30
C LYS A 195 -14.65 -5.85 29.31
N ILE A 196 -15.02 -4.61 29.59
CA ILE A 196 -14.36 -3.74 30.57
C ILE A 196 -15.37 -3.07 31.50
N ASP A 197 -14.87 -2.57 32.61
CA ASP A 197 -15.54 -1.65 33.50
C ASP A 197 -15.30 -0.21 33.03
N PHE A 198 -16.36 0.46 32.56
CA PHE A 198 -16.27 1.82 32.04
C PHE A 198 -15.99 2.88 33.13
N ASP A 199 -16.26 2.59 34.40
CA ASP A 199 -15.93 3.53 35.49
C ASP A 199 -14.41 3.65 35.68
N ARG A 200 -13.68 2.57 35.36
CA ARG A 200 -12.23 2.47 35.48
C ARG A 200 -11.45 3.05 34.31
N VAL A 201 -12.13 3.64 33.32
CA VAL A 201 -11.50 4.36 32.21
C VAL A 201 -11.82 5.86 32.22
N SER A 202 -12.52 6.35 33.26
CA SER A 202 -12.88 7.77 33.43
C SER A 202 -11.67 8.72 33.39
N HIS A 203 -10.49 8.27 33.81
CA HIS A 203 -9.26 9.07 33.77
C HIS A 203 -8.72 9.34 32.36
N HIS A 204 -9.26 8.68 31.33
CA HIS A 204 -8.96 8.97 29.92
C HIS A 204 -9.88 10.04 29.33
N CYS A 205 -10.91 10.48 30.06
CA CYS A 205 -11.79 11.56 29.62
C CYS A 205 -11.07 12.91 29.75
N SER A 206 -10.69 13.47 28.61
CA SER A 206 -9.94 14.73 28.53
C SER A 206 -10.76 15.76 27.77
N ASN A 207 -11.03 16.92 28.40
CA ASN A 207 -11.92 17.97 27.86
C ASN A 207 -13.32 17.44 27.46
N GLY A 208 -13.80 16.39 28.13
CA GLY A 208 -15.06 15.72 27.83
C GLY A 208 -15.01 14.66 26.73
N ALA A 209 -13.85 14.41 26.10
CA ALA A 209 -13.76 13.43 25.03
C ALA A 209 -12.91 12.22 25.43
N MET A 210 -13.35 11.03 25.03
CA MET A 210 -12.53 9.83 25.04
C MET A 210 -11.66 9.80 23.78
N MET A 211 -10.41 10.27 23.91
CA MET A 211 -9.44 10.35 22.81
C MET A 211 -10.02 11.02 21.55
N GLY A 212 -10.80 12.09 21.73
CA GLY A 212 -11.42 12.84 20.63
C GLY A 212 -12.50 12.10 19.83
N SER A 213 -12.91 10.88 20.21
CA SER A 213 -13.90 10.08 19.44
C SER A 213 -15.32 10.25 19.99
N PRO A 214 -16.30 10.68 19.18
CA PRO A 214 -17.69 10.82 19.62
C PRO A 214 -18.35 9.47 19.92
N SER A 215 -18.11 8.41 19.14
CA SER A 215 -18.62 7.07 19.44
C SER A 215 -18.05 6.50 20.74
N SER A 216 -16.75 6.64 20.97
CA SER A 216 -16.11 6.20 22.22
C SER A 216 -16.64 6.96 23.43
N THR A 217 -16.83 8.28 23.28
CA THR A 217 -17.39 9.15 24.33
C THR A 217 -18.87 8.81 24.61
N ALA A 218 -19.64 8.51 23.57
CA ALA A 218 -21.02 8.05 23.72
C ALA A 218 -21.09 6.69 24.45
N ALA A 219 -20.24 5.73 24.08
CA ALA A 219 -20.15 4.45 24.79
C ALA A 219 -19.78 4.65 26.26
N TYR A 220 -18.86 5.57 26.58
CA TYR A 220 -18.54 5.92 27.96
C TYR A 220 -19.77 6.42 28.74
N LEU A 221 -20.54 7.36 28.18
CA LEU A 221 -21.76 7.85 28.83
C LEU A 221 -22.86 6.78 28.97
N ILE A 222 -22.93 5.83 28.04
CA ILE A 222 -23.95 4.76 28.05
C ILE A 222 -23.64 3.70 29.13
N TYR A 223 -22.37 3.36 29.32
CA TYR A 223 -21.98 2.18 30.11
C TYR A 223 -21.23 2.50 31.42
N ALA A 224 -20.79 3.74 31.66
CA ALA A 224 -20.30 4.15 32.98
C ALA A 224 -21.46 4.27 33.97
N SER A 225 -21.22 3.95 35.24
CA SER A 225 -22.20 4.12 36.31
C SER A 225 -22.33 5.57 36.75
N GLN A 226 -21.26 6.36 36.61
CA GLN A 226 -21.24 7.79 36.92
C GLN A 226 -21.40 8.63 35.66
N TRP A 227 -22.38 9.54 35.68
CA TRP A 227 -22.59 10.45 34.57
C TRP A 227 -21.50 11.51 34.51
N ALA A 228 -20.90 11.70 33.33
CA ALA A 228 -19.83 12.67 33.10
C ALA A 228 -20.38 13.92 32.37
N ASP A 229 -20.61 15.00 33.12
CA ASP A 229 -21.20 16.24 32.57
C ASP A 229 -20.32 16.92 31.51
N ASP A 230 -19.01 16.79 31.62
CA ASP A 230 -18.05 17.29 30.63
C ASP A 230 -18.16 16.54 29.30
N ALA A 231 -18.37 15.21 29.36
CA ALA A 231 -18.59 14.37 28.18
C ALA A 231 -19.91 14.66 27.48
N GLU A 232 -20.98 14.87 28.25
CA GLU A 232 -22.24 15.37 27.71
C GLU A 232 -22.04 16.74 27.03
N ALA A 233 -21.35 17.67 27.69
CA ALA A 233 -21.11 19.02 27.15
C ALA A 233 -20.31 18.97 25.84
N TYR A 234 -19.33 18.07 25.73
CA TYR A 234 -18.59 17.81 24.50
C TYR A 234 -19.52 17.30 23.39
N LEU A 235 -20.31 16.25 23.61
CA LEU A 235 -21.22 15.73 22.58
C LEU A 235 -22.29 16.76 22.17
N ARG A 236 -22.81 17.55 23.12
CA ARG A 236 -23.71 18.67 22.81
C ARG A 236 -23.05 19.75 21.96
N HIS A 237 -21.77 20.02 22.20
CA HIS A 237 -21.00 20.95 21.37
C HIS A 237 -20.90 20.45 19.93
N LEU A 238 -20.67 19.15 19.71
CA LEU A 238 -20.61 18.59 18.36
C LEU A 238 -21.96 18.63 17.64
N VAL A 239 -23.02 18.17 18.31
CA VAL A 239 -24.37 18.07 17.74
C VAL A 239 -24.94 19.46 17.39
N ARG A 240 -24.68 20.49 18.21
CA ARG A 240 -25.24 21.84 18.03
C ARG A 240 -24.29 22.84 17.37
N GLY A 241 -22.99 22.73 17.63
CA GLY A 241 -22.00 23.80 17.41
C GLY A 241 -21.34 23.81 16.03
N LEU A 242 -21.35 22.70 15.28
CA LEU A 242 -20.56 22.57 14.04
C LEU A 242 -21.32 22.92 12.75
N GLY A 243 -22.19 23.94 12.79
CA GLY A 243 -22.83 24.50 11.59
C GLY A 243 -24.13 23.81 11.13
N ASN A 244 -25.06 23.52 12.05
CA ASN A 244 -26.37 22.93 11.75
C ASN A 244 -26.32 21.67 10.87
N ARG A 245 -25.47 20.70 11.24
CA ARG A 245 -25.32 19.41 10.53
C ARG A 245 -26.48 18.44 10.75
N GLY A 246 -27.62 18.94 11.23
CA GLY A 246 -28.86 18.16 11.39
C GLY A 246 -28.75 16.96 12.34
N GLY A 247 -27.85 17.02 13.34
CA GLY A 247 -27.64 15.94 14.31
C GLY A 247 -26.44 15.01 14.04
N GLY A 248 -25.79 15.12 12.89
CA GLY A 248 -24.59 14.36 12.58
C GLY A 248 -23.35 14.86 13.33
N VAL A 249 -22.44 13.96 13.67
CA VAL A 249 -21.14 14.25 14.33
C VAL A 249 -19.97 13.69 13.51
N PRO A 250 -18.76 14.26 13.59
CA PRO A 250 -17.56 13.73 12.91
C PRO A 250 -17.04 12.43 13.54
N SER A 251 -16.09 11.78 12.87
CA SER A 251 -15.34 10.63 13.42
C SER A 251 -14.46 11.01 14.61
N ALA A 252 -13.83 12.18 14.54
CA ALA A 252 -13.01 12.72 15.61
C ALA A 252 -13.18 14.24 15.73
N TYR A 253 -13.12 14.75 16.96
CA TYR A 253 -13.08 16.18 17.24
C TYR A 253 -12.45 16.48 18.61
N PRO A 254 -11.59 17.52 18.73
CA PRO A 254 -11.04 18.30 17.63
C PRO A 254 -10.06 17.50 16.78
N SER A 255 -9.59 18.14 15.72
CA SER A 255 -8.53 17.66 14.81
C SER A 255 -7.54 18.79 14.51
N THR A 256 -7.39 19.74 15.46
CA THR A 256 -6.65 20.99 15.31
C THR A 256 -5.25 20.78 14.75
N TYR A 257 -4.48 19.89 15.37
CA TYR A 257 -3.06 19.73 15.03
C TYR A 257 -2.90 19.01 13.70
N PHE A 258 -3.70 17.98 13.47
CA PHE A 258 -3.77 17.29 12.19
C PHE A 258 -4.12 18.23 11.04
N GLU A 259 -5.25 18.93 11.12
CA GLU A 259 -5.66 19.78 10.00
C GLU A 259 -4.71 20.97 9.80
N TYR A 260 -4.22 21.61 10.87
CA TYR A 260 -3.30 22.74 10.73
C TYR A 260 -1.96 22.32 10.14
N THR A 261 -1.36 21.23 10.63
CA THR A 261 -0.07 20.79 10.12
C THR A 261 -0.19 20.29 8.68
N TRP A 262 -1.29 19.65 8.28
CA TRP A 262 -1.49 19.22 6.88
C TRP A 262 -1.72 20.41 5.95
N ILE A 263 -2.54 21.40 6.33
CA ILE A 263 -2.73 22.63 5.54
C ILE A 263 -1.39 23.34 5.33
N LEU A 264 -0.66 23.61 6.41
CA LEU A 264 0.58 24.37 6.35
C LEU A 264 1.67 23.61 5.59
N SER A 265 1.88 22.33 5.90
CA SER A 265 2.89 21.51 5.22
C SER A 265 2.64 21.42 3.72
N THR A 266 1.38 21.23 3.32
CA THR A 266 0.97 21.11 1.92
C THR A 266 1.20 22.42 1.16
N LEU A 267 0.77 23.56 1.70
CA LEU A 267 0.99 24.87 1.07
C LEU A 267 2.49 25.22 0.99
N LEU A 268 3.23 25.03 2.10
CA LEU A 268 4.67 25.31 2.12
C LEU A 268 5.41 24.46 1.10
N ARG A 269 5.06 23.16 0.98
CA ARG A 269 5.71 22.25 0.02
C ARG A 269 5.42 22.62 -1.43
N ALA A 270 4.24 23.15 -1.72
CA ALA A 270 3.88 23.67 -3.04
C ALA A 270 4.61 24.97 -3.42
N GLY A 271 5.39 25.55 -2.51
CA GLY A 271 6.17 26.77 -2.74
C GLY A 271 5.44 28.06 -2.39
N PHE A 272 4.40 28.00 -1.54
CA PHE A 272 3.97 29.19 -0.81
C PHE A 272 5.01 29.50 0.26
N THR A 273 5.61 30.69 0.20
CA THR A 273 6.57 31.14 1.20
C THR A 273 5.86 31.62 2.47
N PRO A 274 6.54 31.68 3.63
CA PRO A 274 5.98 32.32 4.83
C PRO A 274 5.49 33.76 4.58
N ARG A 275 6.09 34.46 3.60
CA ARG A 275 5.65 35.79 3.17
C ARG A 275 4.33 35.76 2.39
N ASP A 276 4.13 34.76 1.54
CA ASP A 276 2.88 34.58 0.78
C ASP A 276 1.70 34.24 1.72
N LEU A 277 2.00 33.54 2.82
CA LEU A 277 1.02 33.11 3.82
C LEU A 277 0.86 34.12 4.98
N ALA A 278 1.63 35.22 4.98
CA ALA A 278 1.73 36.14 6.10
C ALA A 278 0.36 36.79 6.44
N CYS A 279 -0.17 36.43 7.60
CA CYS A 279 -1.38 37.02 8.17
C CYS A 279 -1.45 36.71 9.68
N PRO A 280 -2.23 37.47 10.48
CA PRO A 280 -2.37 37.21 11.91
C PRO A 280 -2.85 35.78 12.24
N ALA A 281 -3.61 35.17 11.32
CA ALA A 281 -4.04 33.78 11.46
C ALA A 281 -2.89 32.78 11.32
N LEU A 282 -1.90 33.04 10.45
CA LEU A 282 -0.70 32.20 10.34
C LEU A 282 0.11 32.25 11.64
N ASP A 283 0.30 33.45 12.20
CA ASP A 283 0.98 33.63 13.49
C ASP A 283 0.27 32.82 14.58
N ARG A 284 -1.06 32.89 14.63
CA ARG A 284 -1.87 32.12 15.57
C ARG A 284 -1.75 30.60 15.37
N MET A 285 -1.80 30.09 14.13
CA MET A 285 -1.60 28.66 13.87
C MET A 285 -0.21 28.20 14.32
N ARG A 286 0.83 28.96 13.98
CA ARG A 286 2.21 28.68 14.39
C ARG A 286 2.33 28.62 15.91
N ASP A 287 1.75 29.59 16.61
CA ASP A 287 1.84 29.67 18.07
C ASP A 287 1.08 28.51 18.75
N ILE A 288 -0.10 28.14 18.23
CA ILE A 288 -0.85 26.96 18.69
C ILE A 288 0.00 25.69 18.55
N LEU A 289 0.65 25.48 17.38
CA LEU A 289 1.49 24.31 17.14
C LEU A 289 2.76 24.31 18.02
N ALA A 290 3.43 25.46 18.16
CA ALA A 290 4.63 25.56 18.99
C ALA A 290 4.33 25.31 20.48
N ASN A 291 3.17 25.78 20.96
CA ASN A 291 2.71 25.51 22.32
C ASN A 291 2.34 24.04 22.50
N ALA A 292 1.68 23.42 21.52
CA ALA A 292 1.35 21.99 21.55
C ALA A 292 2.59 21.12 21.81
N PHE A 293 3.67 21.33 21.06
CA PHE A 293 4.93 20.61 21.29
C PHE A 293 5.52 20.86 22.68
N SER A 294 5.36 22.06 23.23
CA SER A 294 5.89 22.40 24.55
C SER A 294 5.08 21.75 25.67
N GLU A 295 3.76 21.67 25.51
CA GLU A 295 2.81 21.13 26.49
C GLU A 295 2.76 19.59 26.47
N GLU A 296 2.91 18.97 25.28
CA GLU A 296 2.80 17.52 25.07
C GLU A 296 4.17 16.79 25.12
N GLY A 297 5.19 17.43 25.69
CA GLY A 297 6.50 16.78 25.91
C GLY A 297 7.33 16.57 24.64
N GLY A 298 7.10 17.36 23.58
CA GLY A 298 7.90 17.36 22.35
C GLY A 298 7.39 16.44 21.24
N THR A 299 6.27 15.75 21.44
CA THR A 299 5.53 15.03 20.39
C THR A 299 4.06 15.44 20.43
N ILE A 300 3.36 15.39 19.30
CA ILE A 300 1.94 15.74 19.21
C ILE A 300 1.18 14.66 18.44
N GLY A 301 -0.11 14.52 18.70
CA GLY A 301 -1.04 13.76 17.86
C GLY A 301 -2.00 14.69 17.14
N PHE A 302 -3.12 14.16 16.65
CA PHE A 302 -4.10 14.97 15.88
C PHE A 302 -4.77 16.10 16.69
N ALA A 303 -4.75 16.01 18.03
CA ALA A 303 -5.40 16.93 18.96
C ALA A 303 -4.70 16.97 20.33
N PRO A 304 -5.01 17.94 21.22
CA PRO A 304 -4.47 17.97 22.58
C PRO A 304 -4.83 16.72 23.37
N GLN A 305 -3.91 16.22 24.19
CA GLN A 305 -4.09 15.12 25.17
C GLN A 305 -4.54 13.77 24.58
N VAL A 306 -4.46 13.57 23.25
CA VAL A 306 -4.75 12.26 22.62
C VAL A 306 -3.51 11.35 22.56
N GLY A 307 -2.34 11.85 22.94
CA GLY A 307 -1.06 11.16 22.81
C GLY A 307 -0.42 11.39 21.44
N GLY A 308 0.92 11.39 21.41
CA GLY A 308 1.68 11.67 20.20
C GLY A 308 1.68 10.53 19.19
N ASP A 309 1.63 10.89 17.91
CA ASP A 309 1.94 10.00 16.79
C ASP A 309 2.96 10.63 15.86
N VAL A 310 3.62 9.79 15.07
CA VAL A 310 4.73 10.25 14.23
C VAL A 310 4.27 11.05 13.01
N ASP A 311 3.04 10.86 12.52
CA ASP A 311 2.53 11.56 11.35
C ASP A 311 2.34 13.05 11.69
N ASP A 312 1.59 13.33 12.76
CA ASP A 312 1.34 14.69 13.26
C ASP A 312 2.62 15.33 13.81
N THR A 313 3.43 14.57 14.54
CA THR A 313 4.74 15.04 15.03
C THR A 313 5.64 15.45 13.86
N ALA A 314 5.81 14.60 12.84
CA ALA A 314 6.70 14.89 11.71
C ALA A 314 6.22 16.10 10.89
N LYS A 315 4.91 16.20 10.60
CA LYS A 315 4.35 17.36 9.91
C LYS A 315 4.50 18.64 10.73
N GLY A 316 4.25 18.58 12.03
CA GLY A 316 4.47 19.69 12.96
C GLY A 316 5.92 20.16 13.00
N VAL A 317 6.87 19.22 13.12
CA VAL A 317 8.32 19.50 13.07
C VAL A 317 8.69 20.19 11.77
N MET A 318 8.21 19.69 10.63
CA MET A 318 8.48 20.29 9.32
C MET A 318 7.91 21.70 9.19
N CYS A 319 6.66 21.92 9.61
CA CYS A 319 6.03 23.24 9.58
C CYS A 319 6.80 24.24 10.45
N LEU A 320 7.16 23.86 11.68
CA LEU A 320 7.89 24.74 12.60
C LEU A 320 9.33 24.99 12.15
N ALA A 321 9.98 24.03 11.50
CA ALA A 321 11.31 24.22 10.91
C ALA A 321 11.31 25.33 9.84
N ILE A 322 10.21 25.49 9.10
CA ILE A 322 10.06 26.52 8.06
C ILE A 322 9.54 27.85 8.64
N LEU A 323 8.59 27.80 9.57
CA LEU A 323 7.84 28.98 10.05
C LEU A 323 8.50 29.71 11.24
N LEU A 324 9.28 29.03 12.07
CA LEU A 324 9.99 29.71 13.15
C LEU A 324 11.13 30.55 12.56
N GLN A 325 11.37 31.73 13.13
CA GLN A 325 12.57 32.54 12.85
C GLN A 325 13.55 32.36 14.01
N GLY A 326 14.79 31.95 13.71
CA GLY A 326 15.79 31.61 14.72
C GLY A 326 15.44 30.36 15.55
N GLY A 327 16.23 30.10 16.58
CA GLY A 327 16.01 29.00 17.52
C GLY A 327 16.41 27.62 17.00
N GLU A 328 17.57 27.50 16.35
CA GLU A 328 18.14 26.23 15.83
C GLU A 328 18.05 25.10 16.86
N GLN A 329 18.47 25.37 18.11
CA GLN A 329 18.40 24.41 19.23
C GLN A 329 16.98 23.90 19.52
N LYS A 330 15.95 24.75 19.36
CA LYS A 330 14.56 24.32 19.57
C LYS A 330 14.10 23.39 18.45
N ARG A 331 14.50 23.63 17.20
CA ARG A 331 14.11 22.82 16.04
C ARG A 331 14.75 21.44 16.10
N GLU A 332 16.05 21.40 16.32
CA GLU A 332 16.81 20.16 16.47
C GLU A 332 16.25 19.30 17.61
N LYS A 333 15.95 19.93 18.75
CA LYS A 333 15.34 19.24 19.88
C LYS A 333 14.02 18.54 19.51
N LEU A 334 13.17 19.15 18.66
CA LEU A 334 11.92 18.51 18.25
C LEU A 334 12.17 17.29 17.34
N ALA A 335 13.11 17.40 16.40
CA ALA A 335 13.49 16.27 15.55
C ALA A 335 14.13 15.13 16.38
N ASP A 336 15.02 15.46 17.32
CA ASP A 336 15.60 14.50 18.25
C ASP A 336 14.53 13.80 19.10
N THR A 337 13.57 14.56 19.63
CA THR A 337 12.48 14.01 20.46
C THR A 337 11.59 13.08 19.64
N MET A 338 11.26 13.45 18.39
CA MET A 338 10.53 12.57 17.47
C MET A 338 11.28 11.25 17.24
N ILE A 339 12.60 11.32 17.01
CA ILE A 339 13.43 10.12 16.82
C ILE A 339 13.40 9.24 18.08
N GLU A 340 13.63 9.82 19.26
CA GLU A 340 13.64 9.10 20.55
C GLU A 340 12.35 8.32 20.80
N HIS A 341 11.20 8.89 20.44
CA HIS A 341 9.90 8.28 20.73
C HIS A 341 9.48 7.22 19.70
N PHE A 342 9.76 7.45 18.41
CA PHE A 342 9.17 6.69 17.31
C PHE A 342 10.16 5.76 16.59
N GLU A 343 11.47 5.95 16.75
CA GLU A 343 12.46 5.11 16.10
C GLU A 343 12.40 3.65 16.62
N THR A 344 12.49 2.71 15.69
CA THR A 344 12.68 1.28 15.96
C THR A 344 13.95 0.79 15.25
N GLU A 345 14.22 -0.51 15.29
CA GLU A 345 15.38 -1.10 14.61
C GLU A 345 15.38 -0.83 13.09
N SER A 346 14.22 -0.95 12.43
CA SER A 346 14.12 -0.93 10.96
C SER A 346 13.29 0.21 10.37
N HIS A 347 12.48 0.89 11.17
CA HIS A 347 11.52 1.92 10.71
C HIS A 347 11.08 2.83 11.85
N PHE A 348 10.19 3.78 11.57
CA PHE A 348 9.50 4.60 12.56
C PHE A 348 8.06 4.13 12.73
N LYS A 349 7.64 3.91 13.98
CA LYS A 349 6.28 3.48 14.30
C LYS A 349 5.34 4.68 14.41
N THR A 350 4.08 4.56 13.98
CA THR A 350 3.06 5.61 14.19
C THR A 350 2.63 5.65 15.66
N TYR A 351 2.29 4.49 16.22
CA TYR A 351 1.92 4.33 17.64
C TYR A 351 2.74 3.22 18.32
N ALA A 352 2.89 3.29 19.64
CA ALA A 352 3.71 2.36 20.41
C ALA A 352 3.31 0.86 20.29
N SER A 353 2.07 0.55 19.91
CA SER A 353 1.53 -0.82 19.82
C SER A 353 0.87 -1.11 18.46
N GLU A 354 1.37 -0.51 17.39
CA GLU A 354 0.86 -0.79 16.05
C GLU A 354 1.16 -2.23 15.58
N ARG A 355 0.29 -2.76 14.71
CA ARG A 355 0.43 -4.11 14.14
C ARG A 355 1.31 -4.09 12.89
N ASP A 356 1.02 -3.15 12.00
CA ASP A 356 1.64 -3.01 10.70
C ASP A 356 2.33 -1.64 10.62
N PRO A 357 3.63 -1.60 10.32
CA PRO A 357 4.36 -0.35 10.11
C PRO A 357 3.75 0.53 9.02
N SER A 358 3.51 1.81 9.32
CA SER A 358 2.89 2.74 8.38
C SER A 358 3.87 3.24 7.32
N PHE A 359 3.50 3.04 6.05
CA PHE A 359 4.23 3.57 4.89
C PHE A 359 4.25 5.11 4.87
N ASN A 360 3.08 5.72 5.07
CA ASN A 360 2.94 7.18 5.04
C ASN A 360 3.71 7.86 6.19
N ALA A 361 3.70 7.25 7.37
CA ALA A 361 4.45 7.72 8.53
C ALA A 361 5.95 7.82 8.27
N ASN A 362 6.53 6.80 7.65
CA ASN A 362 7.96 6.80 7.33
C ASN A 362 8.29 7.80 6.21
N CYS A 363 7.40 8.02 5.26
CA CYS A 363 7.54 9.14 4.31
C CYS A 363 7.51 10.51 5.01
N ASN A 364 6.61 10.69 5.98
CA ASN A 364 6.51 11.93 6.77
C ASN A 364 7.75 12.17 7.62
N VAL A 365 8.30 11.14 8.27
CA VAL A 365 9.58 11.23 8.99
C VAL A 365 10.71 11.61 8.04
N LEU A 366 10.81 10.95 6.89
CA LEU A 366 11.83 11.24 5.89
C LEU A 366 11.77 12.72 5.46
N LEU A 367 10.56 13.24 5.18
CA LEU A 367 10.34 14.66 4.88
C LEU A 367 10.76 15.57 6.03
N ALA A 368 10.39 15.25 7.27
CA ALA A 368 10.73 16.07 8.44
C ALA A 368 12.25 16.16 8.65
N LEU A 369 12.97 15.05 8.50
CA LEU A 369 14.42 14.99 8.67
C LEU A 369 15.18 15.68 7.52
N LEU A 370 14.72 15.53 6.29
CA LEU A 370 15.32 16.18 5.11
C LEU A 370 15.10 17.71 5.08
N ASN A 371 14.13 18.22 5.85
CA ASN A 371 13.88 19.66 6.02
C ASN A 371 14.61 20.28 7.22
N GLN A 372 15.45 19.51 7.93
CA GLN A 372 16.31 20.07 8.97
C GLN A 372 17.50 20.83 8.38
N GLN A 373 18.06 21.78 9.12
CA GLN A 373 19.21 22.57 8.68
C GLN A 373 20.50 21.73 8.61
N ASP A 374 20.71 20.87 9.61
CA ASP A 374 21.81 19.89 9.64
C ASP A 374 21.29 18.49 9.22
N VAL A 375 21.03 18.33 7.92
CA VAL A 375 20.61 17.04 7.34
C VAL A 375 21.62 15.91 7.63
N PRO A 376 22.96 16.11 7.49
CA PRO A 376 23.94 15.05 7.76
C PRO A 376 23.87 14.44 9.16
N ARG A 377 23.48 15.20 10.18
CA ARG A 377 23.27 14.70 11.56
C ARG A 377 22.29 13.54 11.62
N TYR A 378 21.25 13.56 10.80
CA TYR A 378 20.17 12.55 10.79
C TYR A 378 20.37 11.48 9.72
N ALA A 379 21.57 11.37 9.12
CA ALA A 379 21.84 10.45 8.02
C ALA A 379 21.45 8.98 8.32
N PRO A 380 21.76 8.40 9.50
CA PRO A 380 21.34 7.02 9.81
C PRO A 380 19.81 6.83 9.79
N GLN A 381 19.06 7.78 10.33
CA GLN A 381 17.60 7.78 10.38
C GLN A 381 16.98 7.98 9.00
N ILE A 382 17.54 8.90 8.21
CA ILE A 382 17.14 9.15 6.81
C ILE A 382 17.32 7.89 5.98
N VAL A 383 18.49 7.24 6.08
CA VAL A 383 18.78 5.99 5.36
C VAL A 383 17.86 4.85 5.82
N LYS A 384 17.57 4.76 7.12
CA LYS A 384 16.61 3.78 7.69
C LYS A 384 15.21 3.97 7.09
N ALA A 385 14.65 5.18 7.15
CA ALA A 385 13.34 5.48 6.60
C ALA A 385 13.30 5.24 5.07
N ALA A 386 14.34 5.65 4.34
CA ALA A 386 14.47 5.46 2.89
C ALA A 386 14.48 3.97 2.49
N ARG A 387 15.22 3.13 3.23
CA ARG A 387 15.20 1.67 3.04
C ARG A 387 13.81 1.13 3.27
N PHE A 388 13.17 1.49 4.39
CA PHE A 388 11.84 1.00 4.72
C PHE A 388 10.80 1.34 3.64
N VAL A 389 10.72 2.60 3.19
CA VAL A 389 9.72 3.01 2.18
C VAL A 389 10.01 2.40 0.81
N SER A 390 11.29 2.25 0.44
CA SER A 390 11.68 1.53 -0.78
C SER A 390 11.30 0.06 -0.70
N ASP A 391 11.62 -0.62 0.39
CA ASP A 391 11.30 -2.03 0.58
C ASP A 391 9.79 -2.28 0.68
N TYR A 392 9.04 -1.33 1.25
CA TYR A 392 7.59 -1.37 1.23
C TYR A 392 7.06 -1.34 -0.21
N TRP A 393 7.51 -0.37 -1.02
CA TRP A 393 7.11 -0.26 -2.42
C TRP A 393 7.45 -1.52 -3.21
N TRP A 394 8.68 -2.01 -3.05
CA TRP A 394 9.19 -3.16 -3.78
C TRP A 394 8.38 -4.44 -3.57
N ASN A 395 7.72 -4.58 -2.42
CA ASN A 395 6.93 -5.75 -2.04
C ASN A 395 5.41 -5.47 -1.99
N THR A 396 4.96 -4.39 -2.62
CA THR A 396 3.54 -4.05 -2.74
C THR A 396 3.08 -4.25 -4.19
N HIS A 397 1.92 -4.87 -4.35
CA HIS A 397 1.29 -5.09 -5.65
C HIS A 397 0.22 -4.04 -5.93
N GLY A 398 0.08 -3.66 -7.20
CA GLY A 398 -0.97 -2.75 -7.66
C GLY A 398 -0.74 -1.31 -7.24
N HIS A 399 -1.85 -0.60 -7.04
CA HIS A 399 -1.86 0.80 -6.64
C HIS A 399 -1.66 0.92 -5.12
N THR A 400 -0.72 1.75 -4.69
CA THR A 400 -0.81 2.32 -3.33
C THR A 400 -1.95 3.35 -3.29
N ARG A 401 -2.31 3.88 -2.12
CA ARG A 401 -3.30 4.97 -2.03
C ARG A 401 -2.71 6.27 -2.58
N ASP A 402 -3.51 7.11 -3.22
CA ASP A 402 -3.03 8.30 -3.96
C ASP A 402 -2.21 9.28 -3.10
N SER A 403 -2.58 9.50 -1.83
CA SER A 403 -1.79 10.35 -0.93
C SER A 403 -0.42 9.73 -0.62
N GLY A 404 -0.31 8.40 -0.61
CA GLY A 404 0.95 7.68 -0.45
C GLY A 404 1.90 7.88 -1.63
N TYR A 405 1.39 7.96 -2.86
CA TYR A 405 2.20 8.34 -4.04
C TYR A 405 2.78 9.73 -3.89
N MET A 406 1.97 10.71 -3.46
CA MET A 406 2.43 12.09 -3.25
C MET A 406 3.53 12.16 -2.20
N LEU A 407 3.32 11.55 -1.03
CA LEU A 407 4.30 11.57 0.05
C LEU A 407 5.61 10.88 -0.35
N LEU A 408 5.53 9.72 -1.01
CA LEU A 408 6.71 9.00 -1.51
C LEU A 408 7.46 9.81 -2.55
N ALA A 409 6.74 10.40 -3.51
CA ALA A 409 7.34 11.22 -4.56
C ALA A 409 8.08 12.42 -3.95
N GLN A 410 7.47 13.13 -3.00
CA GLN A 410 8.12 14.25 -2.31
C GLN A 410 9.34 13.80 -1.52
N ALA A 411 9.19 12.78 -0.67
CA ALA A 411 10.24 12.32 0.24
C ALA A 411 11.48 11.80 -0.49
N LEU A 412 11.29 10.97 -1.52
CA LEU A 412 12.42 10.43 -2.29
C LEU A 412 13.06 11.45 -3.22
N THR A 413 12.32 12.47 -3.68
CA THR A 413 12.92 13.57 -4.46
C THR A 413 13.85 14.41 -3.59
N ASP A 414 13.41 14.72 -2.37
CA ASP A 414 14.23 15.49 -1.43
C ASP A 414 15.43 14.65 -0.95
N LEU A 415 15.25 13.33 -0.79
CA LEU A 415 16.37 12.41 -0.53
C LEU A 415 17.40 12.43 -1.66
N LEU A 416 16.98 12.25 -2.92
CA LEU A 416 17.92 12.28 -4.05
C LEU A 416 18.57 13.65 -4.21
N THR A 417 17.85 14.73 -3.91
CA THR A 417 18.42 16.09 -3.88
C THR A 417 19.54 16.19 -2.84
N ALA A 418 19.34 15.64 -1.64
CA ALA A 418 20.35 15.60 -0.58
C ALA A 418 21.55 14.71 -0.96
N VAL A 419 21.31 13.60 -1.68
CA VAL A 419 22.38 12.72 -2.18
C VAL A 419 23.22 13.40 -3.26
N ASP A 420 22.59 14.00 -4.29
CA ASP A 420 23.31 14.73 -5.34
C ASP A 420 24.05 15.95 -4.77
N GLY A 421 23.52 16.57 -3.72
CA GLY A 421 24.16 17.67 -2.98
C GLY A 421 25.30 17.21 -2.04
N GLY A 422 25.52 15.91 -1.88
CA GLY A 422 26.57 15.35 -1.01
C GLY A 422 26.27 15.42 0.50
N LEU A 423 25.03 15.73 0.89
CA LEU A 423 24.60 15.80 2.30
C LEU A 423 24.36 14.41 2.90
N ILE A 424 23.92 13.46 2.08
CA ILE A 424 23.61 12.09 2.47
C ILE A 424 24.33 11.12 1.53
N ARG A 425 24.87 10.03 2.09
CA ARG A 425 25.37 8.90 1.32
C ARG A 425 24.46 7.71 1.55
N LEU A 426 24.02 7.08 0.48
CA LEU A 426 23.40 5.77 0.54
C LEU A 426 24.54 4.77 0.42
N ASP A 427 24.96 4.17 1.54
CA ASP A 427 26.16 3.31 1.62
C ASP A 427 26.10 2.03 0.75
N ASP A 428 24.96 1.77 0.12
CA ASP A 428 24.68 0.62 -0.72
C ASP A 428 24.18 1.08 -2.10
N ASP A 429 24.93 0.77 -3.16
CA ASP A 429 24.53 1.03 -4.56
C ASP A 429 23.18 0.38 -4.89
N HIS A 430 22.80 -0.68 -4.17
CA HIS A 430 21.48 -1.27 -4.30
C HIS A 430 20.40 -0.32 -3.79
N LEU A 431 20.60 0.37 -2.67
CA LEU A 431 19.61 1.30 -2.13
C LEU A 431 19.39 2.50 -3.06
N LEU A 432 20.44 3.04 -3.67
CA LEU A 432 20.31 4.12 -4.65
C LEU A 432 19.50 3.69 -5.87
N SER A 433 19.80 2.49 -6.39
CA SER A 433 19.07 1.91 -7.52
C SER A 433 17.61 1.64 -7.16
N ARG A 434 17.36 1.02 -6.00
CA ARG A 434 16.01 0.73 -5.47
C ARG A 434 15.18 1.99 -5.27
N THR A 435 15.78 3.04 -4.71
CA THR A 435 15.16 4.35 -4.51
C THR A 435 14.78 4.97 -5.85
N SER A 436 15.70 4.93 -6.82
CA SER A 436 15.47 5.51 -8.15
C SER A 436 14.38 4.77 -8.93
N ILE A 437 14.38 3.44 -8.90
CA ILE A 437 13.32 2.60 -9.50
C ILE A 437 11.98 2.91 -8.84
N THR A 438 11.93 2.92 -7.50
CA THR A 438 10.71 3.23 -6.73
C THR A 438 10.14 4.57 -7.12
N LEU A 439 10.97 5.62 -7.14
CA LEU A 439 10.56 6.97 -7.50
C LEU A 439 10.09 7.05 -8.96
N PHE A 440 10.79 6.39 -9.88
CA PHE A 440 10.40 6.35 -11.29
C PHE A 440 9.06 5.68 -11.50
N GLN A 441 8.87 4.48 -10.93
CA GLN A 441 7.62 3.72 -11.02
C GLN A 441 6.46 4.49 -10.38
N CYS A 442 6.66 5.11 -9.21
CA CYS A 442 5.66 5.95 -8.55
C CYS A 442 5.08 7.00 -9.51
N ARG A 443 5.95 7.70 -10.24
CA ARG A 443 5.55 8.79 -11.15
C ARG A 443 5.00 8.28 -12.47
N LEU A 444 5.64 7.27 -13.07
CA LEU A 444 5.17 6.68 -14.31
C LEU A 444 3.77 6.08 -14.14
N ARG A 445 3.51 5.38 -13.03
CA ARG A 445 2.18 4.81 -12.76
C ARG A 445 1.10 5.89 -12.71
N VAL A 446 1.36 7.03 -12.05
CA VAL A 446 0.43 8.18 -12.04
C VAL A 446 0.17 8.72 -13.45
N MET A 447 1.20 8.79 -14.32
CA MET A 447 1.00 9.18 -15.72
C MET A 447 0.17 8.17 -16.52
N LEU A 448 0.36 6.86 -16.28
CA LEU A 448 -0.31 5.80 -17.02
C LEU A 448 -1.80 5.63 -16.64
N THR A 449 -2.17 6.02 -15.42
CA THR A 449 -3.53 5.85 -14.87
C THR A 449 -4.39 7.11 -14.95
N GLN A 450 -3.88 8.20 -15.53
CA GLN A 450 -4.67 9.42 -15.70
C GLN A 450 -5.86 9.16 -16.62
N SER A 451 -7.06 9.57 -16.18
CA SER A 451 -8.28 9.45 -16.98
C SER A 451 -8.27 10.40 -18.17
N SER A 452 -9.10 10.13 -19.18
CA SER A 452 -9.15 10.94 -20.41
C SER A 452 -9.58 12.40 -20.19
N ASN A 453 -10.27 12.69 -19.07
CA ASN A 453 -10.63 14.05 -18.66
C ASN A 453 -9.51 14.77 -17.87
N GLY A 454 -8.36 14.11 -17.65
CA GLY A 454 -7.22 14.64 -16.90
C GLY A 454 -7.25 14.36 -15.40
N SER A 455 -8.32 13.76 -14.87
CA SER A 455 -8.45 13.48 -13.44
C SER A 455 -7.83 12.15 -13.03
N TRP A 456 -7.72 11.96 -11.71
CA TRP A 456 -7.64 10.65 -11.09
C TRP A 456 -8.92 10.42 -10.28
N ASN A 457 -9.60 9.30 -10.59
CA ASN A 457 -10.89 8.88 -10.00
C ASN A 457 -12.01 9.94 -10.05
N ASP A 458 -11.95 10.90 -10.98
CA ASP A 458 -12.93 11.99 -11.11
C ASP A 458 -13.07 12.87 -9.84
N THR A 459 -12.05 12.89 -8.98
CA THR A 459 -12.09 13.65 -7.73
C THR A 459 -11.07 14.80 -7.72
N HIS A 460 -11.42 15.86 -6.99
CA HIS A 460 -10.58 17.05 -6.91
C HIS A 460 -9.35 16.86 -6.01
N GLU A 461 -9.47 16.14 -4.88
CA GLU A 461 -8.37 15.92 -3.95
C GLU A 461 -7.32 14.97 -4.55
N GLN A 462 -7.76 13.84 -5.12
CA GLN A 462 -6.85 12.87 -5.74
C GLN A 462 -6.22 13.42 -7.02
N THR A 463 -6.95 14.23 -7.78
CA THR A 463 -6.34 14.95 -8.91
C THR A 463 -5.28 15.96 -8.45
N SER A 464 -5.49 16.58 -7.30
CA SER A 464 -4.49 17.47 -6.69
C SER A 464 -3.23 16.70 -6.27
N TYR A 465 -3.37 15.48 -5.73
CA TYR A 465 -2.24 14.59 -5.44
C TYR A 465 -1.49 14.21 -6.72
N GLY A 466 -2.22 13.86 -7.79
CA GLY A 466 -1.64 13.55 -9.10
C GLY A 466 -0.78 14.69 -9.63
N ILE A 467 -1.29 15.93 -9.61
CA ILE A 467 -0.50 17.12 -9.99
C ILE A 467 0.73 17.26 -9.11
N ALA A 468 0.63 17.12 -7.79
CA ALA A 468 1.78 17.23 -6.91
C ALA A 468 2.88 16.20 -7.24
N VAL A 469 2.51 14.95 -7.52
CA VAL A 469 3.44 13.90 -7.96
C VAL A 469 4.10 14.26 -9.30
N LEU A 470 3.31 14.71 -10.27
CA LEU A 470 3.81 15.05 -11.60
C LEU A 470 4.61 16.35 -11.63
N SER A 471 4.38 17.29 -10.70
CA SER A 471 5.21 18.48 -10.55
C SER A 471 6.58 18.13 -9.98
N GLU A 472 6.65 17.24 -8.99
CA GLU A 472 7.93 16.68 -8.52
C GLU A 472 8.63 15.90 -9.65
N ALA A 473 7.85 15.23 -10.52
CA ALA A 473 8.13 14.87 -11.93
C ALA A 473 9.36 15.55 -12.55
N LEU A 474 9.17 16.85 -12.72
CA LEU A 474 9.94 17.75 -13.54
C LEU A 474 11.34 18.05 -12.97
N ARG A 475 11.60 17.70 -11.70
CA ARG A 475 12.90 17.90 -11.04
C ARG A 475 13.92 16.80 -11.38
N LEU A 476 13.47 15.62 -11.83
CA LEU A 476 14.35 14.46 -12.02
C LEU A 476 15.05 14.45 -13.38
N SER A 477 16.34 14.16 -13.36
CA SER A 477 17.20 14.09 -14.55
C SER A 477 16.71 13.06 -15.57
N TYR A 478 16.22 11.92 -15.10
CA TYR A 478 15.75 10.80 -15.92
C TYR A 478 14.29 10.91 -16.37
N PHE A 479 13.57 11.99 -16.03
CA PHE A 479 12.27 12.33 -16.64
C PHE A 479 12.38 13.36 -17.77
N ARG A 480 13.59 13.86 -18.06
CA ARG A 480 13.83 14.93 -19.04
C ARG A 480 13.16 14.70 -20.38
N ASP A 481 13.30 13.50 -20.92
CA ASP A 481 12.74 13.15 -22.25
C ASP A 481 11.20 12.99 -22.21
N LEU A 482 10.61 12.87 -21.03
CA LEU A 482 9.16 12.75 -20.80
C LEU A 482 8.51 14.07 -20.38
N HIS A 483 9.25 15.17 -20.22
CA HIS A 483 8.72 16.47 -19.79
C HIS A 483 7.54 16.96 -20.64
N GLY A 484 7.60 16.74 -21.96
CA GLY A 484 6.50 17.12 -22.85
C GLY A 484 5.19 16.38 -22.54
N GLN A 485 5.25 15.15 -22.05
CA GLN A 485 4.06 14.39 -21.64
C GLN A 485 3.64 14.73 -20.21
N LEU A 486 4.61 14.95 -19.31
CA LEU A 486 4.34 15.43 -17.95
C LEU A 486 3.56 16.73 -17.95
N ASN A 487 4.01 17.73 -18.73
CA ASN A 487 3.32 19.02 -18.82
C ASN A 487 1.90 18.86 -19.38
N LYS A 488 1.70 18.03 -20.42
CA LYS A 488 0.36 17.74 -20.95
C LYS A 488 -0.56 17.10 -19.91
N ALA A 489 -0.03 16.17 -19.12
CA ALA A 489 -0.78 15.51 -18.05
C ALA A 489 -1.16 16.51 -16.94
N ILE A 490 -0.22 17.36 -16.52
CA ILE A 490 -0.47 18.45 -15.55
C ILE A 490 -1.52 19.42 -16.10
N ASP A 491 -1.39 19.88 -17.34
CA ASP A 491 -2.33 20.81 -17.96
C ASP A 491 -3.74 20.21 -18.10
N ALA A 492 -3.86 18.90 -18.35
CA ALA A 492 -5.15 18.21 -18.36
C ALA A 492 -5.76 18.17 -16.96
N ALA A 493 -4.97 17.85 -15.94
CA ALA A 493 -5.41 17.81 -14.55
C ALA A 493 -5.80 19.18 -13.99
N VAL A 494 -5.06 20.24 -14.33
CA VAL A 494 -5.40 21.63 -13.95
C VAL A 494 -6.74 22.04 -14.56
N ARG A 495 -6.96 21.76 -15.85
CA ARG A 495 -8.25 22.02 -16.50
C ARG A 495 -9.41 21.28 -15.83
N PHE A 496 -9.18 20.04 -15.37
CA PHE A 496 -10.17 19.33 -14.58
C PHE A 496 -10.47 20.06 -13.25
N LEU A 497 -9.43 20.46 -12.49
CA LEU A 497 -9.61 21.17 -11.22
C LEU A 497 -10.31 22.53 -11.35
N GLU A 498 -10.18 23.19 -12.49
CA GLU A 498 -10.89 24.44 -12.80
C GLU A 498 -12.39 24.23 -13.10
N THR A 499 -12.79 23.03 -13.54
CA THR A 499 -14.18 22.72 -13.92
C THR A 499 -14.98 22.02 -12.83
N VAL A 500 -14.32 21.28 -11.93
CA VAL A 500 -14.97 20.54 -10.84
C VAL A 500 -15.40 21.48 -9.69
N ASP A 501 -16.58 21.22 -9.13
CA ASP A 501 -17.07 21.97 -7.97
C ASP A 501 -16.14 21.75 -6.77
N SER A 502 -15.69 22.86 -6.18
CA SER A 502 -14.82 22.84 -5.00
C SER A 502 -15.57 22.44 -3.73
N ALA A 503 -16.91 22.36 -3.77
CA ALA A 503 -17.74 21.86 -2.68
C ALA A 503 -17.86 20.33 -2.67
N SER A 504 -17.42 19.63 -3.73
CA SER A 504 -17.34 18.16 -3.70
C SER A 504 -16.40 17.73 -2.57
N CYS A 505 -16.77 16.68 -1.83
CA CYS A 505 -16.01 16.20 -0.69
C CYS A 505 -15.58 14.76 -0.97
N ASP A 506 -14.27 14.52 -0.95
CA ASP A 506 -13.71 13.20 -1.25
C ASP A 506 -13.56 12.43 0.06
N TYR A 507 -14.30 11.32 0.22
CA TYR A 507 -14.27 10.50 1.44
C TYR A 507 -13.12 9.50 1.38
N ILE A 508 -11.90 10.00 1.40
CA ILE A 508 -10.68 9.21 1.19
C ILE A 508 -9.83 9.06 2.45
N TRP A 509 -10.12 9.85 3.49
CA TRP A 509 -9.45 9.78 4.78
C TRP A 509 -10.05 8.64 5.59
N MET A 510 -9.20 7.81 6.20
CA MET A 510 -9.64 6.55 6.82
C MET A 510 -9.39 6.56 8.32
N GLU A 511 -10.45 6.32 9.08
CA GLU A 511 -10.42 6.08 10.52
C GLU A 511 -11.18 4.76 10.80
N LYS A 512 -12.21 4.74 11.64
CA LYS A 512 -13.13 3.60 11.78
C LYS A 512 -13.94 3.45 10.50
N VAL A 513 -14.40 4.58 9.97
CA VAL A 513 -15.01 4.72 8.65
C VAL A 513 -14.33 5.86 7.88
N THR A 514 -14.59 5.95 6.58
CA THR A 514 -14.05 7.02 5.75
C THR A 514 -14.72 8.37 6.01
N TYR A 515 -13.94 9.45 5.95
CA TYR A 515 -14.40 10.83 6.09
C TYR A 515 -13.72 11.74 5.05
N SER A 516 -14.24 12.96 4.90
CA SER A 516 -13.62 14.03 4.12
C SER A 516 -13.18 15.18 5.03
N SER A 517 -12.17 15.94 4.61
CA SER A 517 -11.78 17.20 5.26
C SER A 517 -11.79 18.34 4.23
N PRO A 518 -12.83 19.21 4.23
CA PRO A 518 -12.96 20.27 3.25
C PRO A 518 -11.78 21.25 3.21
N PHE A 519 -11.20 21.56 4.38
CA PHE A 519 -10.05 22.47 4.47
C PHE A 519 -8.77 21.84 3.92
N LEU A 520 -8.54 20.55 4.17
CA LEU A 520 -7.42 19.84 3.58
C LEU A 520 -7.56 19.78 2.07
N SER A 521 -8.74 19.41 1.58
CA SER A 521 -8.94 19.29 0.15
C SER A 521 -8.78 20.63 -0.58
N HIS A 522 -9.28 21.72 0.01
CA HIS A 522 -9.02 23.06 -0.52
C HIS A 522 -7.52 23.41 -0.49
N GLY A 523 -6.82 23.03 0.59
CA GLY A 523 -5.37 23.17 0.71
C GLY A 523 -4.62 22.42 -0.40
N TYR A 524 -5.00 21.18 -0.69
CA TYR A 524 -4.42 20.37 -1.76
C TYR A 524 -4.68 20.95 -3.14
N LYS A 525 -5.89 21.43 -3.41
CA LYS A 525 -6.22 22.13 -4.67
C LYS A 525 -5.34 23.36 -4.86
N LEU A 526 -5.22 24.22 -3.85
CA LEU A 526 -4.37 25.41 -3.92
C LEU A 526 -2.89 25.05 -4.12
N ALA A 527 -2.41 24.02 -3.43
CA ALA A 527 -1.06 23.50 -3.58
C ALA A 527 -0.81 22.97 -4.99
N ALA A 528 -1.71 22.16 -5.53
CA ALA A 528 -1.61 21.62 -6.89
C ALA A 528 -1.55 22.73 -7.95
N LEU A 529 -2.45 23.73 -7.85
CA LEU A 529 -2.44 24.89 -8.76
C LEU A 529 -1.17 25.72 -8.62
N LYS A 530 -0.61 25.85 -7.41
CA LYS A 530 0.66 26.56 -7.21
C LYS A 530 1.83 25.78 -7.81
N SER A 531 1.88 24.46 -7.60
CA SER A 531 2.92 23.57 -8.11
C SER A 531 2.91 23.49 -9.63
N SER A 532 1.75 23.55 -10.29
CA SER A 532 1.66 23.56 -11.75
C SER A 532 2.19 24.85 -12.38
N MET A 533 2.17 25.97 -11.65
CA MET A 533 2.68 27.27 -12.11
C MET A 533 4.19 27.47 -11.93
N GLN A 534 4.87 26.57 -11.21
CA GLN A 534 6.30 26.74 -10.97
C GLN A 534 7.09 26.56 -12.28
N PRO A 535 8.11 27.40 -12.55
CA PRO A 535 8.92 27.26 -13.75
C PRO A 535 9.58 25.88 -13.78
N THR A 536 9.47 25.18 -14.90
CA THR A 536 10.24 23.95 -15.15
C THR A 536 11.75 24.20 -15.12
N SER A 537 12.23 25.45 -15.15
CA SER A 537 13.65 25.80 -15.25
C SER A 537 14.49 25.53 -13.99
N GLY A 538 13.93 24.86 -12.97
CA GLY A 538 14.69 24.38 -11.81
C GLY A 538 15.62 23.22 -12.20
N ASN A 539 16.85 23.23 -11.69
CA ASN A 539 17.90 22.22 -11.90
C ASN A 539 17.35 20.79 -12.07
N HIS A 540 17.25 20.32 -13.33
CA HIS A 540 16.92 18.93 -13.70
C HIS A 540 18.09 17.96 -13.41
N THR A 541 18.65 18.08 -12.22
CA THR A 541 19.86 17.41 -11.78
C THR A 541 19.56 16.33 -10.75
N VAL A 542 18.33 16.27 -10.22
CA VAL A 542 18.01 15.31 -9.17
C VAL A 542 18.02 13.89 -9.74
N GLY A 543 18.69 12.96 -9.05
CA GLY A 543 18.97 11.61 -9.51
C GLY A 543 20.06 11.55 -10.58
N SER A 544 21.00 12.50 -10.63
CA SER A 544 22.05 12.56 -11.68
C SER A 544 22.99 11.34 -11.71
N ALA A 545 23.11 10.63 -10.57
CA ALA A 545 23.89 9.40 -10.47
C ALA A 545 23.37 8.29 -11.39
N MET A 546 22.06 8.26 -11.68
CA MET A 546 21.45 7.30 -12.59
C MET A 546 21.34 7.90 -14.00
N LYS A 547 22.08 7.35 -14.96
CA LYS A 547 22.02 7.77 -16.37
C LYS A 547 21.22 6.76 -17.18
N PRO A 548 19.92 7.00 -17.41
CA PRO A 548 19.10 6.05 -18.14
C PRO A 548 19.53 5.95 -19.60
N ILE A 549 19.30 4.78 -20.19
CA ILE A 549 19.64 4.48 -21.58
C ILE A 549 18.35 4.13 -22.30
N GLN A 550 18.07 4.82 -23.40
CA GLN A 550 16.98 4.45 -24.30
C GLN A 550 17.51 3.56 -25.42
N LYS A 551 17.12 2.27 -25.41
CA LYS A 551 17.49 1.29 -26.44
C LYS A 551 16.25 0.48 -26.82
N HIS A 552 16.26 -0.12 -28.01
CA HIS A 552 15.23 -1.07 -28.49
C HIS A 552 13.79 -0.55 -28.63
N VAL A 553 13.49 0.72 -28.31
CA VAL A 553 12.13 1.29 -28.45
C VAL A 553 11.57 1.06 -29.86
N GLY A 554 12.36 1.32 -30.90
CA GLY A 554 11.96 1.11 -32.30
C GLY A 554 11.71 -0.36 -32.66
N LEU A 555 12.36 -1.31 -31.98
CA LEU A 555 12.11 -2.74 -32.14
C LEU A 555 10.76 -3.12 -31.51
N PHE A 556 10.51 -2.67 -30.28
CA PHE A 556 9.26 -2.98 -29.57
C PHE A 556 8.04 -2.42 -30.31
N ARG A 557 8.14 -1.24 -30.91
CA ARG A 557 7.06 -0.66 -31.73
C ARG A 557 6.67 -1.51 -32.95
N GLN A 558 7.57 -2.36 -33.44
CA GLN A 558 7.28 -3.27 -34.56
C GLN A 558 6.58 -4.56 -34.10
N MET A 559 6.60 -4.86 -32.80
CA MET A 559 5.91 -6.02 -32.24
C MET A 559 4.40 -5.75 -32.21
N PRO A 560 3.55 -6.68 -32.68
CA PRO A 560 2.09 -6.50 -32.68
C PRO A 560 1.48 -6.13 -31.33
N LEU A 561 2.08 -6.62 -30.23
CA LEU A 561 1.61 -6.30 -28.86
C LEU A 561 1.74 -4.80 -28.52
N PHE A 562 2.78 -4.14 -29.01
CA PHE A 562 3.09 -2.75 -28.68
C PHE A 562 2.85 -1.77 -29.82
N SER A 563 2.34 -2.23 -30.98
CA SER A 563 2.18 -1.39 -32.17
C SER A 563 1.19 -0.23 -31.98
N SER A 564 0.21 -0.39 -31.08
CA SER A 564 -0.75 0.65 -30.71
C SER A 564 -0.33 1.49 -29.50
N VAL A 565 0.79 1.14 -28.85
CA VAL A 565 1.23 1.80 -27.62
C VAL A 565 1.89 3.14 -27.96
N PRO A 566 1.52 4.24 -27.31
CA PRO A 566 2.18 5.53 -27.50
C PRO A 566 3.69 5.42 -27.27
N GLU A 567 4.49 5.99 -28.18
CA GLU A 567 5.95 5.88 -28.15
C GLU A 567 6.55 6.31 -26.82
N TRP A 568 6.00 7.35 -26.19
CA TRP A 568 6.48 7.84 -24.89
C TRP A 568 6.36 6.80 -23.77
N GLN A 569 5.39 5.89 -23.83
CA GLN A 569 5.23 4.82 -22.82
C GLN A 569 6.32 3.76 -22.98
N LEU A 570 6.71 3.46 -24.21
CA LEU A 570 7.84 2.57 -24.50
C LEU A 570 9.18 3.23 -24.13
N GLN A 571 9.33 4.53 -24.39
CA GLN A 571 10.49 5.30 -23.92
C GLN A 571 10.58 5.28 -22.39
N ALA A 572 9.46 5.52 -21.69
CA ALA A 572 9.41 5.47 -20.24
C ALA A 572 9.76 4.08 -19.69
N SER A 573 9.26 3.01 -20.33
CA SER A 573 9.59 1.64 -19.96
C SER A 573 11.06 1.29 -20.21
N SER A 574 11.68 1.84 -21.26
CA SER A 574 13.12 1.70 -21.51
C SER A 574 13.97 2.48 -20.49
N ILE A 575 13.48 3.63 -20.02
CA ILE A 575 14.14 4.36 -18.93
C ILE A 575 14.08 3.54 -17.65
N GLU A 576 12.90 3.05 -17.27
CA GLU A 576 12.72 2.17 -16.11
C GLU A 576 13.66 0.97 -16.17
N SER A 577 13.70 0.28 -17.31
CA SER A 577 14.51 -0.91 -17.50
C SER A 577 16.00 -0.65 -17.29
N SER A 578 16.48 0.53 -17.71
CA SER A 578 17.87 0.93 -17.51
C SER A 578 18.23 1.18 -16.04
N LEU A 579 17.25 1.54 -15.20
CA LEU A 579 17.47 1.73 -13.76
C LEU A 579 17.70 0.41 -13.02
N PHE A 580 17.26 -0.72 -13.57
CA PHE A 580 17.55 -2.07 -13.04
C PHE A 580 18.95 -2.57 -13.36
N LEU A 581 19.62 -2.02 -14.37
CA LEU A 581 20.90 -2.53 -14.85
C LEU A 581 22.01 -2.58 -13.79
N PRO A 582 22.18 -1.60 -12.88
CA PRO A 582 23.18 -1.71 -11.82
C PRO A 582 22.95 -2.92 -10.90
N LEU A 583 21.71 -3.17 -10.50
CA LEU A 583 21.34 -4.32 -9.66
C LEU A 583 21.60 -5.65 -10.37
N LEU A 584 21.14 -5.75 -11.62
CA LEU A 584 21.29 -6.98 -12.41
C LEU A 584 22.77 -7.26 -12.72
N ARG A 585 23.56 -6.22 -13.01
CA ARG A 585 25.01 -6.36 -13.26
C ARG A 585 25.76 -6.82 -12.00
N ALA A 586 25.34 -6.40 -10.82
CA ALA A 586 25.95 -6.81 -9.55
C ALA A 586 25.83 -8.32 -9.30
N GLN A 587 24.76 -8.96 -9.77
CA GLN A 587 24.51 -10.41 -9.59
C GLN A 587 24.80 -11.26 -10.83
N ARG A 588 25.16 -10.63 -11.96
CA ARG A 588 25.26 -11.28 -13.27
C ARG A 588 26.19 -12.49 -13.31
N LEU A 589 27.27 -12.51 -12.52
CA LEU A 589 28.30 -13.57 -12.56
C LEU A 589 28.31 -14.48 -11.30
N ASP A 590 27.36 -14.33 -10.40
CA ASP A 590 27.35 -15.05 -9.11
C ASP A 590 27.17 -16.57 -9.30
N ILE A 591 26.34 -16.96 -10.28
CA ILE A 591 25.97 -18.35 -10.54
C ILE A 591 26.84 -18.98 -11.64
N PHE A 592 26.95 -18.29 -12.79
CA PHE A 592 27.76 -18.72 -13.94
C PHE A 592 28.94 -17.75 -14.15
N PRO A 593 30.11 -18.04 -13.56
CA PRO A 593 31.32 -17.25 -13.84
C PRO A 593 31.66 -17.31 -15.32
N ARG A 594 31.94 -16.15 -15.93
CA ARG A 594 32.37 -16.06 -17.33
C ARG A 594 33.81 -15.56 -17.42
N HIS A 595 34.62 -16.21 -18.26
CA HIS A 595 35.94 -15.76 -18.68
C HIS A 595 35.96 -15.69 -20.22
N ASP A 596 36.45 -14.59 -20.80
CA ASP A 596 36.68 -14.42 -22.25
C ASP A 596 35.48 -14.66 -23.19
N MET A 597 34.27 -14.25 -22.81
CA MET A 597 33.04 -14.47 -23.61
C MET A 597 32.53 -13.18 -24.30
N GLU A 598 31.75 -13.34 -25.38
CA GLU A 598 31.18 -12.22 -26.14
C GLU A 598 30.26 -11.33 -25.28
N GLU A 599 30.06 -10.09 -25.73
CA GLU A 599 29.14 -9.13 -25.11
C GLU A 599 27.70 -9.67 -25.12
N ASP A 600 27.00 -9.61 -23.99
CA ASP A 600 25.59 -10.01 -23.90
C ASP A 600 24.70 -9.00 -24.63
N LYS A 601 24.51 -9.21 -25.94
CA LYS A 601 23.61 -8.40 -26.78
C LYS A 601 22.16 -8.36 -26.24
N TYR A 602 21.78 -9.34 -25.43
CA TYR A 602 20.43 -9.50 -24.87
C TYR A 602 20.27 -8.91 -23.46
N PHE A 603 21.35 -8.64 -22.72
CA PHE A 603 21.27 -8.31 -21.29
C PHE A 603 20.52 -6.99 -21.05
N ASP A 604 20.71 -6.00 -21.92
CA ASP A 604 19.98 -4.73 -21.85
C ASP A 604 18.49 -4.87 -22.27
N MET A 605 18.13 -5.93 -23.01
CA MET A 605 16.76 -6.16 -23.49
C MET A 605 15.88 -6.84 -22.44
N ILE A 606 16.43 -7.72 -21.60
CA ILE A 606 15.67 -8.47 -20.58
C ILE A 606 14.85 -7.55 -19.67
N PRO A 607 15.44 -6.50 -19.05
CA PRO A 607 14.68 -5.61 -18.17
C PRO A 607 13.59 -4.86 -18.93
N PHE A 608 13.84 -4.55 -20.22
CA PHE A 608 12.89 -3.81 -21.04
C PHE A 608 11.66 -4.66 -21.39
N ILE A 609 11.83 -5.97 -21.66
CA ILE A 609 10.71 -6.89 -21.86
C ILE A 609 9.78 -6.88 -20.65
N TRP A 610 10.34 -7.03 -19.44
CA TRP A 610 9.55 -7.10 -18.21
C TRP A 610 8.89 -5.76 -17.86
N SER A 611 9.63 -4.65 -17.91
CA SER A 611 9.05 -3.32 -17.64
C SER A 611 8.00 -2.92 -18.68
N ALA A 612 8.23 -3.15 -19.97
CA ALA A 612 7.26 -2.80 -21.01
C ALA A 612 5.96 -3.61 -20.89
N CYS A 613 6.04 -4.93 -20.67
CA CYS A 613 4.85 -5.77 -20.47
C CYS A 613 4.08 -5.37 -19.19
N ASN A 614 4.78 -5.09 -18.10
CA ASN A 614 4.15 -4.65 -16.85
C ASN A 614 3.44 -3.31 -16.99
N ASN A 615 4.07 -2.35 -17.67
CA ASN A 615 3.49 -1.02 -17.89
C ASN A 615 2.36 -1.04 -18.91
N TYR A 616 2.48 -1.87 -19.97
CA TYR A 616 1.43 -2.07 -20.96
C TYR A 616 0.15 -2.65 -20.36
N SER A 617 0.30 -3.70 -19.53
CA SER A 617 -0.85 -4.34 -18.86
C SER A 617 -1.43 -3.52 -17.72
N GLN A 618 -0.70 -2.52 -17.22
CA GLN A 618 -1.04 -1.74 -16.01
C GLN A 618 -1.30 -2.61 -14.77
N ASN A 619 -0.84 -3.86 -14.77
CA ASN A 619 -0.97 -4.77 -13.62
C ASN A 619 -0.12 -4.31 -12.42
N PHE A 620 0.95 -3.56 -12.70
CA PHE A 620 1.84 -2.98 -11.70
C PHE A 620 2.25 -3.97 -10.61
N THR A 621 2.80 -5.10 -11.04
CA THR A 621 3.31 -6.13 -10.13
C THR A 621 4.38 -5.55 -9.20
N SER A 622 4.62 -6.22 -8.07
CA SER A 622 5.69 -5.81 -7.16
C SER A 622 7.03 -5.72 -7.88
N THR A 623 7.85 -4.75 -7.48
CA THR A 623 9.18 -4.55 -8.07
C THR A 623 10.09 -5.74 -7.78
N THR A 624 9.90 -6.40 -6.63
CA THR A 624 10.54 -7.68 -6.32
C THR A 624 10.18 -8.73 -7.36
N TYR A 625 8.89 -8.92 -7.69
CA TYR A 625 8.49 -9.87 -8.73
C TYR A 625 9.15 -9.56 -10.08
N LEU A 626 9.11 -8.29 -10.53
CA LEU A 626 9.77 -7.88 -11.77
C LEU A 626 11.27 -8.19 -11.76
N TYR A 627 11.94 -7.89 -10.64
CA TYR A 627 13.36 -8.14 -10.47
C TYR A 627 13.69 -9.64 -10.52
N GLU A 628 12.95 -10.48 -9.80
CA GLU A 628 13.13 -11.95 -9.85
C GLU A 628 12.95 -12.48 -11.27
N MET A 629 11.97 -11.95 -12.00
CA MET A 629 11.71 -12.34 -13.38
C MET A 629 12.82 -11.88 -14.35
N MET A 630 13.45 -10.73 -14.10
CA MET A 630 14.65 -10.30 -14.82
C MET A 630 15.84 -11.21 -14.50
N VAL A 631 16.02 -11.58 -13.22
CA VAL A 631 17.12 -12.43 -12.76
C VAL A 631 17.02 -13.82 -13.38
N ILE A 632 15.88 -14.49 -13.25
CA ILE A 632 15.69 -15.80 -13.87
C ILE A 632 15.88 -15.70 -15.38
N SER A 633 15.36 -14.66 -16.06
CA SER A 633 15.51 -14.52 -17.50
C SER A 633 16.97 -14.49 -17.97
N PHE A 634 17.88 -13.77 -17.30
CA PHE A 634 19.29 -13.78 -17.73
C PHE A 634 19.99 -15.09 -17.33
N LEU A 635 19.60 -15.70 -16.20
CA LEU A 635 20.10 -17.02 -15.81
C LEU A 635 19.70 -18.10 -16.80
N ASN A 636 18.52 -17.99 -17.44
CA ASN A 636 18.08 -18.91 -18.48
C ASN A 636 19.03 -18.89 -19.68
N PHE A 637 19.46 -17.69 -20.13
CA PHE A 637 20.44 -17.56 -21.21
C PHE A 637 21.81 -18.10 -20.82
N GLN A 638 22.25 -17.84 -19.59
CA GLN A 638 23.54 -18.35 -19.10
C GLN A 638 23.53 -19.87 -18.90
N ALA A 639 22.41 -20.44 -18.47
CA ALA A 639 22.24 -21.88 -18.34
C ALA A 639 22.21 -22.56 -19.71
N ASP A 640 21.50 -21.99 -20.67
CA ASP A 640 21.45 -22.43 -22.07
C ASP A 640 22.87 -22.47 -22.68
N GLU A 641 23.60 -21.37 -22.57
CA GLU A 641 24.99 -21.28 -23.02
C GLU A 641 25.93 -22.21 -22.25
N HIS A 642 25.78 -22.35 -20.93
CA HIS A 642 26.60 -23.28 -20.14
C HIS A 642 26.36 -24.73 -20.57
N MET A 643 25.11 -25.10 -20.86
CA MET A 643 24.77 -26.44 -21.34
C MET A 643 25.34 -26.68 -22.74
N GLU A 644 25.28 -25.70 -23.65
CA GLU A 644 25.79 -25.85 -25.02
C GLU A 644 27.33 -25.76 -25.10
N ALA A 645 27.91 -24.66 -24.58
CA ALA A 645 29.29 -24.28 -24.79
C ALA A 645 30.28 -24.88 -23.80
N VAL A 646 29.81 -25.33 -22.62
CA VAL A 646 30.65 -25.95 -21.57
C VAL A 646 30.29 -27.43 -21.41
N ALA A 647 29.09 -27.75 -20.93
CA ALA A 647 28.68 -29.13 -20.68
C ALA A 647 28.70 -29.97 -21.97
N GLY A 648 28.17 -29.44 -23.07
CA GLY A 648 28.18 -30.10 -24.38
C GLY A 648 29.59 -30.40 -24.91
N LYS A 649 30.60 -29.61 -24.54
CA LYS A 649 32.02 -29.89 -24.89
C LYS A 649 32.63 -30.98 -24.01
N TYR A 650 32.46 -30.87 -22.70
CA TYR A 650 33.02 -31.85 -21.74
C TYR A 650 32.39 -33.24 -21.90
N PHE A 651 31.08 -33.29 -22.17
CA PHE A 651 30.32 -34.55 -22.28
C PHE A 651 29.98 -34.93 -23.72
N LYS A 652 30.69 -34.37 -24.71
CA LYS A 652 30.46 -34.61 -26.15
C LYS A 652 30.35 -36.10 -26.53
N HIS A 653 31.06 -36.97 -25.81
CA HIS A 653 31.11 -38.41 -26.06
C HIS A 653 30.47 -39.27 -24.96
N ASP A 654 29.91 -38.66 -23.91
CA ASP A 654 29.28 -39.35 -22.79
C ASP A 654 28.12 -38.50 -22.23
N THR A 655 27.07 -38.35 -23.05
CA THR A 655 25.87 -37.61 -22.65
C THR A 655 25.13 -38.33 -21.51
N ASP A 656 25.24 -39.65 -21.40
CA ASP A 656 24.68 -40.42 -20.28
C ASP A 656 25.29 -40.01 -18.93
N ALA A 657 26.60 -39.73 -18.86
CA ALA A 657 27.20 -39.17 -17.65
C ALA A 657 26.64 -37.78 -17.31
N LEU A 658 26.37 -36.93 -18.31
CA LEU A 658 25.73 -35.64 -18.09
C LEU A 658 24.29 -35.80 -17.58
N ARG A 659 23.52 -36.76 -18.10
CA ARG A 659 22.17 -37.08 -17.58
C ARG A 659 22.24 -37.51 -16.11
N ARG A 660 23.18 -38.39 -15.76
CA ARG A 660 23.39 -38.83 -14.36
C ARG A 660 23.81 -37.68 -13.43
N LEU A 661 24.62 -36.74 -13.93
CA LEU A 661 24.96 -35.52 -13.20
C LEU A 661 23.72 -34.68 -12.92
N ILE A 662 22.88 -34.45 -13.93
CA ILE A 662 21.63 -33.68 -13.80
C ILE A 662 20.67 -34.35 -12.82
N ASP A 663 20.50 -35.67 -12.92
CA ASP A 663 19.67 -36.45 -11.98
C ASP A 663 20.16 -36.28 -10.54
N TYR A 664 21.47 -36.41 -10.32
CA TYR A 664 22.07 -36.21 -9.01
C TYR A 664 21.84 -34.79 -8.46
N ILE A 665 22.03 -33.76 -9.29
CA ILE A 665 21.86 -32.36 -8.87
C ILE A 665 20.39 -32.03 -8.56
N CYS A 666 19.45 -32.46 -9.40
CA CYS A 666 18.05 -32.07 -9.29
C CYS A 666 17.22 -32.96 -8.35
N LEU A 667 17.56 -34.24 -8.25
CA LEU A 667 16.77 -35.25 -7.53
C LEU A 667 17.45 -35.75 -6.25
N GLY A 668 18.73 -35.42 -6.03
CA GLY A 668 19.45 -35.67 -4.77
C GLY A 668 20.13 -37.05 -4.66
N GLU A 669 20.57 -37.37 -3.44
CA GLU A 669 21.48 -38.50 -3.18
C GLU A 669 20.90 -39.89 -3.46
N SER A 670 19.58 -40.05 -3.44
CA SER A 670 18.93 -41.31 -3.82
C SER A 670 19.25 -41.75 -5.26
N HIS A 671 19.63 -40.79 -6.11
CA HIS A 671 20.10 -41.02 -7.48
C HIS A 671 21.64 -41.00 -7.61
N ARG A 672 22.35 -40.80 -6.50
CA ARG A 672 23.82 -40.92 -6.44
C ARG A 672 24.28 -42.34 -6.68
N GLY A 673 23.44 -43.36 -6.46
CA GLY A 673 23.78 -44.76 -6.73
C GLY A 673 24.27 -45.02 -8.17
N SER A 674 23.82 -44.23 -9.15
CA SER A 674 24.35 -44.28 -10.53
C SER A 674 25.55 -43.35 -10.79
N ALA A 675 25.87 -42.45 -9.86
CA ALA A 675 26.87 -41.39 -10.00
C ALA A 675 28.02 -41.46 -8.98
N ALA A 676 27.98 -42.36 -8.00
CA ALA A 676 28.91 -42.41 -6.87
C ALA A 676 30.38 -42.60 -7.30
N ASP A 677 30.61 -43.21 -8.47
CA ASP A 677 31.93 -43.49 -9.01
C ASP A 677 32.41 -42.46 -10.05
N ILE A 678 31.64 -41.41 -10.34
CA ILE A 678 31.94 -40.46 -11.43
C ILE A 678 32.45 -39.14 -10.85
N ASP A 679 33.74 -38.85 -11.09
CA ASP A 679 34.31 -37.51 -10.85
C ASP A 679 33.84 -36.56 -11.96
N PHE A 680 32.77 -35.81 -11.67
CA PHE A 680 32.22 -34.86 -12.64
C PHE A 680 33.14 -33.63 -12.76
N PRO A 681 33.42 -33.14 -13.99
CA PRO A 681 34.23 -31.95 -14.20
C PRO A 681 33.71 -30.77 -13.38
N ALA A 682 34.57 -30.19 -12.55
CA ALA A 682 34.20 -29.12 -11.64
C ALA A 682 33.66 -27.88 -12.37
N GLU A 683 34.14 -27.65 -13.59
CA GLU A 683 33.75 -26.59 -14.52
C GLU A 683 32.29 -26.74 -14.95
N VAL A 684 31.77 -27.96 -15.07
CA VAL A 684 30.35 -28.20 -15.39
C VAL A 684 29.52 -28.32 -14.12
N HIS A 685 29.97 -29.14 -13.17
CA HIS A 685 29.22 -29.51 -11.97
C HIS A 685 28.99 -28.31 -11.03
N LYS A 686 30.00 -27.47 -10.77
CA LYS A 686 29.85 -26.38 -9.78
C LYS A 686 28.84 -25.31 -10.23
N PRO A 687 28.94 -24.71 -11.44
CA PRO A 687 27.97 -23.70 -11.88
C PRO A 687 26.55 -24.28 -11.99
N LEU A 688 26.42 -25.49 -12.56
CA LEU A 688 25.12 -26.15 -12.70
C LEU A 688 24.47 -26.44 -11.34
N ARG A 689 25.25 -26.92 -10.36
CA ARG A 689 24.77 -27.11 -8.99
C ARG A 689 24.38 -25.80 -8.32
N ARG A 690 25.17 -24.72 -8.50
CA ARG A 690 24.82 -23.40 -7.97
C ARG A 690 23.51 -22.89 -8.56
N PHE A 691 23.32 -23.03 -9.87
CA PHE A 691 22.10 -22.63 -10.56
C PHE A 691 20.86 -23.35 -10.01
N VAL A 692 20.92 -24.69 -9.94
CA VAL A 692 19.81 -25.47 -9.41
C VAL A 692 19.52 -25.14 -7.95
N LEU A 693 20.56 -25.01 -7.11
CA LEU A 693 20.39 -24.65 -5.70
C LEU A 693 19.88 -23.22 -5.52
N ALA A 694 20.33 -22.27 -6.32
CA ALA A 694 19.86 -20.89 -6.25
C ALA A 694 18.35 -20.79 -6.49
N LEU A 695 17.80 -21.58 -7.43
CA LEU A 695 16.37 -21.66 -7.67
C LEU A 695 15.65 -22.45 -6.56
N LEU A 696 16.10 -23.65 -6.23
CA LEU A 696 15.40 -24.53 -5.27
C LEU A 696 15.48 -24.04 -3.82
N GLN A 697 16.54 -23.32 -3.45
CA GLN A 697 16.71 -22.73 -2.11
C GLN A 697 16.27 -21.27 -2.05
N HIS A 698 15.71 -20.72 -3.13
CA HIS A 698 15.18 -19.36 -3.14
C HIS A 698 14.13 -19.19 -2.01
N PRO A 699 14.12 -18.08 -1.26
CA PRO A 699 13.17 -17.88 -0.16
C PRO A 699 11.70 -17.99 -0.59
N GLY A 700 11.36 -17.56 -1.82
CA GLY A 700 10.03 -17.75 -2.38
C GLY A 700 9.70 -19.23 -2.67
N VAL A 701 10.69 -20.04 -3.05
CA VAL A 701 10.48 -21.47 -3.32
C VAL A 701 10.37 -22.26 -2.02
N THR A 702 11.28 -22.04 -1.07
CA THR A 702 11.28 -22.75 0.22
C THR A 702 10.02 -22.49 1.05
N ASN A 703 9.37 -21.33 0.87
CA ASN A 703 8.12 -20.99 1.53
C ASN A 703 6.85 -21.41 0.75
N ALA A 704 6.97 -21.82 -0.51
CA ALA A 704 5.86 -22.24 -1.36
C ALA A 704 5.22 -23.57 -0.89
N SER A 705 4.10 -23.95 -1.50
CA SER A 705 3.49 -25.26 -1.29
C SER A 705 4.43 -26.37 -1.72
N VAL A 706 4.29 -27.55 -1.09
CA VAL A 706 5.08 -28.74 -1.46
C VAL A 706 4.85 -29.10 -2.93
N TRP A 707 3.61 -28.96 -3.41
CA TRP A 707 3.26 -29.23 -4.80
C TRP A 707 4.00 -28.32 -5.77
N ASP A 708 4.04 -27.01 -5.51
CA ASP A 708 4.74 -26.03 -6.35
C ASP A 708 6.27 -26.27 -6.32
N GLN A 709 6.84 -26.59 -5.16
CA GLN A 709 8.26 -26.95 -5.01
C GLN A 709 8.62 -28.19 -5.84
N GLU A 710 7.82 -29.25 -5.75
CA GLU A 710 8.02 -30.48 -6.52
C GLU A 710 7.86 -30.24 -8.02
N ARG A 711 6.89 -29.41 -8.40
CA ARG A 711 6.66 -29.01 -9.79
C ARG A 711 7.85 -28.28 -10.37
N LEU A 712 8.38 -27.27 -9.66
CA LEU A 712 9.59 -26.56 -10.08
C LEU A 712 10.79 -27.51 -10.22
N ARG A 713 11.00 -28.39 -9.23
CA ARG A 713 12.09 -29.38 -9.29
C ARG A 713 11.96 -30.29 -10.52
N TYR A 714 10.76 -30.75 -10.83
CA TYR A 714 10.50 -31.58 -12.00
C TYR A 714 10.74 -30.81 -13.31
N GLU A 715 10.20 -29.60 -13.45
CA GLU A 715 10.37 -28.82 -14.68
C GLU A 715 11.82 -28.36 -14.90
N LEU A 716 12.55 -28.07 -13.82
CA LEU A 716 13.97 -27.75 -13.89
C LEU A 716 14.81 -28.96 -14.32
N TRP A 717 14.48 -30.14 -13.79
CA TRP A 717 15.06 -31.40 -14.24
C TRP A 717 14.76 -31.66 -15.72
N ALA A 718 13.50 -31.49 -16.14
CA ALA A 718 13.08 -31.69 -17.53
C ALA A 718 13.79 -30.72 -18.49
N TYR A 719 13.92 -29.45 -18.11
CA TYR A 719 14.67 -28.44 -18.86
C TYR A 719 16.12 -28.86 -19.10
N LEU A 720 16.84 -29.29 -18.07
CA LEU A 720 18.24 -29.72 -18.18
C LEU A 720 18.37 -31.03 -18.96
N GLN A 721 17.45 -31.98 -18.78
CA GLN A 721 17.43 -33.23 -19.56
C GLN A 721 17.15 -32.99 -21.05
N ALA A 722 16.29 -32.01 -21.36
CA ALA A 722 15.98 -31.61 -22.72
C ALA A 722 17.18 -30.98 -23.45
N HIS A 723 18.02 -30.23 -22.73
CA HIS A 723 19.33 -29.76 -23.24
C HIS A 723 20.25 -30.91 -23.67
N VAL A 724 20.29 -31.98 -22.89
CA VAL A 724 21.07 -33.18 -23.26
C VAL A 724 20.48 -33.86 -24.49
N SER A 725 19.15 -34.03 -24.54
CA SER A 725 18.46 -34.58 -25.72
C SER A 725 18.73 -33.76 -26.98
N GLN A 726 18.68 -32.43 -26.89
CA GLN A 726 18.98 -31.52 -28.00
C GLN A 726 20.45 -31.65 -28.47
N THR A 727 21.39 -31.86 -27.54
CA THR A 727 22.81 -32.11 -27.86
C THR A 727 22.99 -33.44 -28.59
N GLU A 728 22.32 -34.51 -28.14
CA GLU A 728 22.34 -35.82 -28.79
C GLU A 728 21.75 -35.78 -30.21
N ASP A 729 20.64 -35.06 -30.38
CA ASP A 729 20.00 -34.88 -31.69
C ASP A 729 20.89 -34.06 -32.62
N SER A 730 21.51 -32.98 -32.14
CA SER A 730 22.49 -32.20 -32.89
C SER A 730 23.69 -33.06 -33.34
N ALA A 731 24.24 -33.90 -32.45
CA ALA A 731 25.35 -34.80 -32.78
C ALA A 731 24.94 -35.93 -33.75
N ARG A 732 23.68 -36.38 -33.71
CA ARG A 732 23.12 -37.35 -34.67
C ARG A 732 22.97 -36.72 -36.05
N LEU A 733 22.47 -35.49 -36.12
CA LEU A 733 22.31 -34.74 -37.36
C LEU A 733 23.67 -34.41 -37.99
N GLN A 734 24.66 -33.95 -37.22
CA GLN A 734 26.03 -33.72 -37.71
C GLN A 734 26.68 -34.99 -38.28
N ARG A 735 26.48 -36.15 -37.63
CA ARG A 735 26.99 -37.44 -38.15
C ARG A 735 26.33 -37.90 -39.44
N SER A 736 25.18 -37.32 -39.81
CA SER A 736 24.45 -37.69 -41.04
C SER A 736 24.91 -36.94 -42.29
N GLU A 737 26.01 -36.20 -42.22
CA GLU A 737 26.65 -35.61 -43.39
C GLU A 737 27.18 -36.68 -44.38
N LYS A 738 26.44 -36.87 -45.49
CA LYS A 738 26.78 -36.49 -46.88
C LYS A 738 26.02 -37.33 -47.93
N TYR A 739 25.46 -38.48 -47.56
CA TYR A 739 24.73 -39.35 -48.50
C TYR A 739 23.47 -40.05 -47.94
N ASN A 740 23.09 -39.83 -46.68
CA ASN A 740 21.85 -40.39 -46.14
C ASN A 740 21.27 -39.44 -45.08
N PRO A 741 20.17 -38.70 -45.35
CA PRO A 741 19.59 -37.81 -44.36
C PRO A 741 19.28 -38.64 -43.10
N ALA A 742 19.74 -38.18 -41.93
CA ALA A 742 19.41 -38.84 -40.66
C ALA A 742 17.90 -39.10 -40.62
N ARG A 743 17.50 -40.32 -40.25
CA ARG A 743 16.14 -40.53 -39.75
C ARG A 743 16.04 -39.67 -38.48
N PRO A 744 15.13 -38.69 -38.42
CA PRO A 744 14.93 -37.95 -37.19
C PRO A 744 14.60 -38.95 -36.08
N GLY A 745 15.16 -38.76 -34.89
CA GLY A 745 14.94 -39.65 -33.75
C GLY A 745 13.48 -39.66 -33.29
N ASP A 746 12.70 -38.67 -33.74
CA ASP A 746 11.37 -38.37 -33.25
C ASP A 746 10.53 -37.64 -34.33
N THR A 747 9.21 -37.55 -34.13
CA THR A 747 8.34 -36.70 -34.96
C THR A 747 8.50 -35.23 -34.58
N PHE A 748 8.41 -34.32 -35.54
CA PHE A 748 8.43 -32.87 -35.27
C PHE A 748 7.38 -32.47 -34.22
N SER A 749 6.19 -33.07 -34.29
CA SER A 749 5.08 -32.80 -33.39
C SER A 749 5.37 -33.20 -31.94
N HIS A 750 6.06 -34.33 -31.71
CA HIS A 750 6.46 -34.74 -30.37
C HIS A 750 7.67 -33.92 -29.89
N TRP A 751 8.68 -33.74 -30.73
CA TRP A 751 9.88 -32.95 -30.43
C TRP A 751 9.54 -31.51 -30.03
N VAL A 752 8.67 -30.82 -30.77
CA VAL A 752 8.29 -29.43 -30.49
C VAL A 752 7.52 -29.29 -29.16
N ARG A 753 6.82 -30.36 -28.71
CA ARG A 753 6.04 -30.39 -27.47
C ARG A 753 6.81 -30.89 -26.25
N THR A 754 7.98 -31.48 -26.45
CA THR A 754 8.80 -32.10 -25.39
C THR A 754 10.18 -31.44 -25.40
N THR A 755 11.21 -32.10 -25.93
CA THR A 755 12.60 -31.61 -26.00
C THR A 755 12.66 -30.13 -26.29
N SER A 756 11.96 -29.68 -27.34
CA SER A 756 12.06 -28.30 -27.76
C SER A 756 11.36 -27.29 -26.85
N ALA A 757 10.12 -27.57 -26.45
CA ALA A 757 9.40 -26.70 -25.52
C ALA A 757 10.10 -26.66 -24.15
N ASP A 758 10.62 -27.80 -23.71
CA ASP A 758 11.23 -27.97 -22.39
C ASP A 758 12.56 -27.23 -22.30
N HIS A 759 13.41 -27.26 -23.34
CA HIS A 759 14.70 -26.56 -23.32
C HIS A 759 14.58 -25.03 -23.52
N THR A 760 13.40 -24.48 -23.84
CA THR A 760 13.20 -23.01 -23.96
C THR A 760 13.07 -22.29 -22.62
N SER A 761 13.28 -22.97 -21.48
CA SER A 761 13.18 -22.46 -20.11
C SER A 761 11.78 -22.01 -19.63
N GLY A 762 10.83 -21.78 -20.55
CA GLY A 762 9.47 -21.32 -20.24
C GLY A 762 8.76 -22.16 -19.17
N PRO A 763 8.74 -23.50 -19.28
CA PRO A 763 8.06 -24.36 -18.30
C PRO A 763 8.58 -24.25 -16.87
N TYR A 764 9.90 -24.28 -16.64
CA TYR A 764 10.41 -24.16 -15.27
C TYR A 764 10.34 -22.73 -14.76
N ALA A 765 10.51 -21.72 -15.62
CA ALA A 765 10.34 -20.33 -15.23
C ALA A 765 8.88 -20.06 -14.80
N PHE A 766 7.92 -20.66 -15.49
CA PHE A 766 6.52 -20.63 -15.08
C PHE A 766 6.27 -21.38 -13.77
N ALA A 767 6.90 -22.54 -13.56
CA ALA A 767 6.84 -23.24 -12.28
C ALA A 767 7.48 -22.43 -11.13
N PHE A 768 8.55 -21.67 -11.40
CA PHE A 768 9.15 -20.74 -10.45
C PHE A 768 8.19 -19.61 -10.08
N VAL A 769 7.49 -19.03 -11.06
CA VAL A 769 6.39 -18.08 -10.81
C VAL A 769 5.31 -18.71 -9.92
N GLY A 770 4.93 -19.97 -10.18
CA GLY A 770 4.01 -20.72 -9.32
C GLY A 770 4.46 -20.75 -7.85
N CYS A 771 5.75 -21.02 -7.61
CA CYS A 771 6.32 -20.94 -6.26
C CYS A 771 6.19 -19.55 -5.63
N LEU A 772 6.54 -18.48 -6.36
CA LEU A 772 6.46 -17.11 -5.84
C LEU A 772 5.02 -16.71 -5.46
N LEU A 773 4.05 -17.12 -6.28
CA LEU A 773 2.62 -16.88 -6.03
C LEU A 773 2.13 -17.67 -4.81
N SER A 774 2.49 -18.95 -4.72
CA SER A 774 2.11 -19.84 -3.62
C SER A 774 2.66 -19.38 -2.27
N SER A 775 3.89 -18.88 -2.25
CA SER A 775 4.53 -18.39 -1.02
C SER A 775 4.06 -17.00 -0.61
N GLY A 776 3.40 -16.25 -1.50
CA GLY A 776 3.20 -14.81 -1.31
C GLY A 776 4.52 -14.04 -1.30
N TYR A 777 5.54 -14.51 -2.02
CA TYR A 777 6.85 -13.84 -2.03
C TYR A 777 6.75 -12.53 -2.80
N GLY A 778 7.19 -11.44 -2.18
CA GLY A 778 6.97 -10.10 -2.70
C GLY A 778 5.54 -9.58 -2.48
N TYR A 779 4.68 -10.29 -1.73
CA TYR A 779 3.35 -9.84 -1.34
C TYR A 779 3.31 -9.54 0.17
N LYS A 780 3.07 -8.28 0.55
CA LYS A 780 2.61 -7.93 1.92
C LYS A 780 1.12 -8.24 2.12
N LEU A 781 0.69 -9.48 1.88
CA LEU A 781 -0.63 -9.95 2.34
C LEU A 781 -0.44 -10.75 3.64
N GLY A 782 -0.24 -10.05 4.74
CA GLY A 782 -0.49 -10.57 6.09
C GLY A 782 0.21 -11.88 6.52
N GLY A 783 1.32 -12.30 5.90
CA GLY A 783 2.10 -13.47 6.32
C GLY A 783 1.36 -14.82 6.22
N LEU A 784 0.23 -14.88 5.52
CA LEU A 784 -0.53 -16.10 5.31
C LEU A 784 -0.04 -16.77 4.01
N LYS A 785 0.39 -18.03 4.09
CA LYS A 785 0.66 -18.85 2.89
C LYS A 785 -0.60 -18.84 2.01
N CYS A 786 -0.45 -18.48 0.74
CA CYS A 786 -1.57 -18.39 -0.22
C CYS A 786 -2.15 -19.77 -0.60
N GLY A 787 -1.51 -20.87 -0.17
CA GLY A 787 -1.83 -22.21 -0.63
C GLY A 787 -1.10 -22.53 -1.93
N GLU A 788 -1.55 -23.57 -2.63
CA GLU A 788 -1.02 -23.91 -3.97
C GLU A 788 -1.33 -22.79 -4.98
N SER A 789 -0.42 -22.53 -5.93
CA SER A 789 -0.63 -21.50 -6.96
C SER A 789 -1.89 -21.72 -7.80
N PHE A 790 -2.22 -22.99 -8.07
CA PHE A 790 -3.43 -23.42 -8.78
C PHE A 790 -4.15 -24.50 -7.94
N PRO A 791 -5.09 -24.13 -7.04
CA PRO A 791 -5.65 -25.04 -6.04
C PRO A 791 -6.43 -26.26 -6.55
N THR A 792 -7.00 -26.18 -7.76
CA THR A 792 -7.86 -27.24 -8.30
C THR A 792 -7.19 -28.02 -9.43
N ALA A 793 -7.56 -29.29 -9.61
CA ALA A 793 -7.08 -30.11 -10.73
C ALA A 793 -7.35 -29.45 -12.10
N SER A 794 -8.50 -28.80 -12.25
CA SER A 794 -8.85 -28.06 -13.47
C SER A 794 -7.95 -26.84 -13.70
N GLN A 795 -7.65 -26.05 -12.66
CA GLN A 795 -6.73 -24.92 -12.76
C GLN A 795 -5.31 -25.39 -13.11
N LYS A 796 -4.81 -26.46 -12.47
CA LYS A 796 -3.50 -27.06 -12.78
C LYS A 796 -3.41 -27.51 -14.23
N TYR A 797 -4.43 -28.24 -14.70
CA TYR A 797 -4.51 -28.68 -16.09
C TYR A 797 -4.49 -27.51 -17.08
N LEU A 798 -5.32 -26.48 -16.85
CA LEU A 798 -5.38 -25.31 -17.72
C LEU A 798 -4.08 -24.50 -17.71
N ALA A 799 -3.47 -24.31 -16.54
CA ALA A 799 -2.19 -23.63 -16.38
C ALA A 799 -1.07 -24.35 -17.13
N ASP A 800 -0.99 -25.67 -17.00
CA ASP A 800 -0.02 -26.49 -17.72
C ASP A 800 -0.24 -26.48 -19.23
N CYS A 801 -1.49 -26.60 -19.69
CA CYS A 801 -1.82 -26.51 -21.10
C CYS A 801 -1.42 -25.15 -21.69
N TRP A 802 -1.71 -24.06 -20.96
CA TRP A 802 -1.34 -22.71 -21.37
C TRP A 802 0.18 -22.52 -21.43
N CYS A 803 0.89 -22.94 -20.39
CA CYS A 803 2.35 -22.86 -20.32
C CYS A 803 3.03 -23.63 -21.46
N ARG A 804 2.62 -24.89 -21.69
CA ARG A 804 3.15 -25.72 -22.78
C ARG A 804 2.84 -25.12 -24.14
N HIS A 805 1.62 -24.61 -24.34
CA HIS A 805 1.24 -23.95 -25.58
C HIS A 805 2.13 -22.74 -25.88
N LEU A 806 2.39 -21.90 -24.88
CA LEU A 806 3.30 -20.75 -25.04
C LEU A 806 4.73 -21.19 -25.36
N ALA A 807 5.26 -22.20 -24.68
CA ALA A 807 6.61 -22.73 -24.95
C ALA A 807 6.73 -23.26 -26.40
N ILE A 808 5.72 -23.96 -26.89
CA ILE A 808 5.63 -24.42 -28.30
C ILE A 808 5.62 -23.22 -29.24
N MET A 809 4.76 -22.22 -28.97
CA MET A 809 4.66 -21.01 -29.81
C MET A 809 5.98 -20.25 -29.85
N CYS A 810 6.65 -20.04 -28.71
CA CYS A 810 7.97 -19.41 -28.64
C CYS A 810 8.98 -20.13 -29.53
N ARG A 811 8.98 -21.46 -29.51
CA ARG A 811 9.87 -22.22 -30.40
C ARG A 811 9.51 -22.08 -31.86
N MET A 812 8.22 -22.14 -32.20
CA MET A 812 7.74 -21.94 -33.57
C MET A 812 8.14 -20.56 -34.10
N TYR A 813 8.05 -19.50 -33.29
CA TYR A 813 8.50 -18.16 -33.67
C TYR A 813 10.02 -18.08 -33.86
N ASN A 814 10.80 -18.80 -33.07
CA ASN A 814 12.26 -18.85 -33.25
C ASN A 814 12.68 -19.53 -34.58
N PHE A 815 11.86 -20.43 -35.14
CA PHE A 815 12.11 -21.05 -36.46
C PHE A 815 11.45 -20.28 -37.61
N GLY A 816 10.26 -19.73 -37.39
CA GLY A 816 9.40 -19.14 -38.41
C GLY A 816 9.83 -17.76 -38.90
N SER A 817 11.10 -17.35 -38.73
CA SER A 817 11.67 -16.19 -39.43
C SER A 817 12.37 -16.56 -40.75
N GLU A 818 12.44 -17.84 -41.11
CA GLU A 818 12.94 -18.29 -42.43
C GLU A 818 11.83 -18.67 -43.44
N GLU A 819 10.56 -18.78 -43.02
CA GLU A 819 9.39 -18.85 -43.93
C GLU A 819 8.69 -17.49 -43.99
#